data_AF-A0A8J5HFT6-F1
#
_entry.id   AF-A0A8J5HFT6-F1
#
_cell.length_a   1.000
_cell.length_b   1.000
_cell.length_c   1.000
_cell.angle_alpha   90.00
_cell.angle_beta   90.00
_cell.angle_gamma   90.00
#
_symmetry.space_group_name_H-M   'P 1'
#
loop_
_entity.id
_entity.type
_entity.pdbx_description
1 polymer ?
#
loop_
_entity_poly.entity_id
_entity_poly.type
_entity_poly.pdbx_seq_one_letter_code
_entity_poly.pdbx_strand_id
1 'polypeptide(L)'
;MPLGQRPGDKSESRYCGIETEFHDDMPQLLTYSLSGGFDFVVAPLVDPSYRPSIRNNNGGATILPVSASDLVLNPSQWSSHVVGKISSWIDLDSDNEEVRLDSEITLKQEIAWASHLSLQACILPAPRRGSCGNYARCVNQILQGNNMQLWLRVPLEKSEIVDGSTDADCDLTGGRMLDSWECWNTFRLLCEHHSQLGVALDILSSLPCNNSVWRWFGEPVRAAIVHTNSFLTNARGYPCLSKRHQKLITGFFNHSVQIVISGSLLHNIAGDSGDEVLPAIDDDSPIEALPARHELKPYLDYVAYLYQRLDPLPEQERFELGYRDFLQSPLQPLMDNLEAQTYETFEKDVVKYSQYQRAICKALINRVPDEQASTTITVLMVVGAGRGPLVRASLQSLCTSSNASDSCHDIFRHFFLPQASNSQLPVQLFLHPVKSSCCHHFRSGLLAYSSSTDSFNYICFMSRICKDVSKRGKLWHLASLRCFLCFCTLAAEETGRKLKVYAVEKNPNAVITLHSLVKLEGWEDAVTIISSDMRCWNAPEKADILVSELLGSFGDNELSPECLDGAQRFLKPDGISIPSSYTSFLQPVTATKLYNDVKSHKDLAHFETAYVVKLHRVARLAPTLPVFTFTHPEYSNKGNERYKRLRFEIPLDTGSAVVHGFAGYFDAILYNDVHLGIEPSTVTPNMFSWFPIFFPLREPLYVPRGSTIEVHFWRRSGATKVWYEWCVTSPSTSPIHNSNGRSYWVGL
;
A
#
# COMPACT_ATOMS: atom_id res chain seq x y z
N MET A 1 -24.29 11.88 -4.74
CA MET A 1 -23.30 11.74 -5.83
C MET A 1 -21.99 11.56 -5.10
N PRO A 2 -21.24 10.48 -5.32
CA PRO A 2 -19.97 10.27 -4.64
C PRO A 2 -19.08 11.51 -4.77
N LEU A 3 -18.19 11.76 -3.79
CA LEU A 3 -17.26 12.90 -3.72
C LEU A 3 -16.49 13.18 -5.04
N GLY A 4 -16.46 12.21 -5.95
CA GLY A 4 -16.10 12.33 -7.35
C GLY A 4 -15.88 10.94 -7.94
N GLN A 5 -15.50 10.88 -9.22
CA GLN A 5 -14.95 9.66 -9.80
C GLN A 5 -13.42 9.81 -9.90
N ARG A 6 -12.69 8.98 -9.14
CA ARG A 6 -11.24 8.84 -9.29
C ARG A 6 -10.97 7.56 -10.09
N PRO A 7 -10.29 7.62 -11.26
CA PRO A 7 -10.02 6.43 -12.06
C PRO A 7 -9.25 5.37 -11.25
N GLY A 8 -9.85 4.20 -11.07
CA GLY A 8 -9.27 3.08 -10.32
C GLY A 8 -9.67 2.99 -8.84
N ASP A 9 -10.31 4.01 -8.26
CA ASP A 9 -10.80 3.97 -6.87
C ASP A 9 -12.29 3.59 -6.84
N LYS A 10 -12.57 2.36 -6.40
CA LYS A 10 -13.94 1.85 -6.17
C LYS A 10 -14.26 1.71 -4.69
N SER A 11 -13.43 2.27 -3.81
CA SER A 11 -13.55 2.03 -2.39
C SER A 11 -14.63 2.89 -1.73
N GLU A 12 -14.98 2.54 -0.49
CA GLU A 12 -16.06 3.19 0.27
C GLU A 12 -15.75 4.64 0.64
N SER A 13 -14.49 5.07 0.57
CA SER A 13 -14.05 6.44 0.86
C SER A 13 -14.63 7.51 -0.06
N ARG A 14 -15.23 7.10 -1.19
CA ARG A 14 -15.94 8.02 -2.10
C ARG A 14 -17.26 8.52 -1.53
N TYR A 15 -17.79 7.85 -0.50
CA TYR A 15 -19.06 8.20 0.11
C TYR A 15 -18.83 9.15 1.29
N CYS A 16 -19.66 10.20 1.36
CA CYS A 16 -19.63 11.13 2.48
C CYS A 16 -20.99 11.22 3.16
N GLY A 17 -20.99 11.07 4.48
CA GLY A 17 -22.19 11.12 5.30
C GLY A 17 -22.31 12.44 6.09
N ILE A 18 -23.50 12.65 6.64
CA ILE A 18 -23.78 13.74 7.59
C ILE A 18 -24.33 13.16 8.89
N GLU A 19 -23.81 13.64 10.02
CA GLU A 19 -24.37 13.36 11.34
C GLU A 19 -25.48 14.36 11.65
N THR A 20 -26.64 13.85 12.08
CA THR A 20 -27.82 14.66 12.40
C THR A 20 -28.27 14.41 13.84
N GLU A 21 -29.07 15.35 14.36
CA GLU A 21 -29.85 15.13 15.56
C GLU A 21 -31.10 14.29 15.23
N PHE A 22 -31.82 13.87 16.27
CA PHE A 22 -33.07 13.14 16.12
C PHE A 22 -34.13 13.98 15.40
N HIS A 23 -34.83 13.38 14.44
CA HIS A 23 -35.89 14.00 13.67
C HIS A 23 -37.02 12.99 13.45
N ASP A 24 -38.26 13.39 13.72
CA ASP A 24 -39.44 12.50 13.61
C ASP A 24 -39.76 12.12 12.15
N ASP A 25 -39.43 13.00 11.19
CA ASP A 25 -39.63 12.77 9.76
C ASP A 25 -38.30 12.37 9.08
N MET A 26 -38.01 11.07 9.12
CA MET A 26 -36.84 10.48 8.46
C MET A 26 -36.85 10.64 6.92
N PRO A 27 -37.99 10.48 6.21
CA PRO A 27 -38.08 10.74 4.77
C PRO A 27 -37.68 12.15 4.35
N GLN A 28 -38.15 13.16 5.09
CA GLN A 28 -37.78 14.55 4.84
C GLN A 28 -36.29 14.77 5.11
N LEU A 29 -35.77 14.27 6.25
CA LEU A 29 -34.36 14.38 6.61
C LEU A 29 -33.44 13.76 5.54
N LEU A 30 -33.80 12.56 5.06
CA LEU A 30 -33.05 11.86 4.03
C LEU A 30 -33.10 12.63 2.71
N THR A 31 -34.28 13.09 2.30
CA THR A 31 -34.45 13.87 1.06
C THR A 31 -33.66 15.18 1.10
N TYR A 32 -33.70 15.89 2.22
CA TYR A 32 -32.92 17.11 2.45
C TYR A 32 -31.40 16.85 2.38
N SER A 33 -30.93 15.78 3.04
CA SER A 33 -29.50 15.42 3.07
C SER A 33 -28.99 14.97 1.70
N LEU A 34 -29.74 14.12 1.00
CA LEU A 34 -29.37 13.60 -0.32
C LEU A 34 -29.44 14.68 -1.41
N SER A 35 -30.43 15.57 -1.36
CA SER A 35 -30.48 16.74 -2.25
C SER A 35 -29.35 17.74 -1.97
N GLY A 36 -28.90 17.81 -0.71
CA GLY A 36 -27.66 18.47 -0.30
C GLY A 36 -26.37 17.83 -0.84
N GLY A 37 -26.45 16.63 -1.43
CA GLY A 37 -25.31 15.96 -2.06
C GLY A 37 -24.57 14.97 -1.15
N PHE A 38 -25.00 14.78 0.09
CA PHE A 38 -24.50 13.69 0.94
C PHE A 38 -24.97 12.33 0.40
N ASP A 39 -24.22 11.27 0.71
CA ASP A 39 -24.54 9.91 0.24
C ASP A 39 -25.28 9.09 1.31
N PHE A 40 -25.13 9.41 2.60
CA PHE A 40 -25.84 8.74 3.69
C PHE A 40 -26.00 9.66 4.91
N VAL A 41 -26.88 9.29 5.83
CA VAL A 41 -27.12 9.99 7.10
C VAL A 41 -26.76 9.10 8.29
N VAL A 42 -26.19 9.71 9.32
CA VAL A 42 -25.95 9.10 10.63
C VAL A 42 -26.94 9.72 11.61
N ALA A 43 -28.01 9.01 11.93
CA ALA A 43 -29.16 9.56 12.66
C ALA A 43 -29.60 8.67 13.83
N PRO A 44 -30.04 9.26 14.96
CA PRO A 44 -30.71 8.49 16.02
C PRO A 44 -32.03 7.92 15.51
N LEU A 45 -32.28 6.63 15.77
CA LEU A 45 -33.50 5.94 15.33
C LEU A 45 -34.62 6.00 16.37
N VAL A 46 -34.28 6.37 17.60
CA VAL A 46 -35.16 6.43 18.76
C VAL A 46 -35.02 7.81 19.38
N ASP A 47 -36.11 8.32 19.94
CA ASP A 47 -36.13 9.60 20.65
C ASP A 47 -35.06 9.59 21.77
N PRO A 48 -34.07 10.51 21.76
CA PRO A 48 -33.01 10.58 22.76
C PRO A 48 -33.50 10.78 24.20
N SER A 49 -34.74 11.26 24.39
CA SER A 49 -35.38 11.44 25.70
C SER A 49 -36.01 10.16 26.26
N TYR A 50 -36.15 9.10 25.44
CA TYR A 50 -36.76 7.84 25.86
C TYR A 50 -35.98 7.17 26.99
N ARG A 51 -36.68 6.82 28.08
CA ARG A 51 -36.15 6.02 29.20
C ARG A 51 -37.17 4.94 29.60
N PRO A 52 -36.77 3.66 29.67
CA PRO A 52 -37.67 2.57 30.09
C PRO A 52 -38.26 2.76 31.50
N SER A 53 -37.44 3.15 32.49
CA SER A 53 -37.88 3.37 33.89
C SER A 53 -38.95 4.46 34.05
N ILE A 54 -38.82 5.58 33.36
CA ILE A 54 -39.77 6.72 33.41
C ILE A 54 -41.16 6.28 32.93
N ARG A 55 -41.22 5.37 31.94
CA ARG A 55 -42.49 4.89 31.38
C ARG A 55 -43.22 3.92 32.31
N ASN A 56 -42.47 3.11 33.06
CA ASN A 56 -43.06 2.18 34.03
C ASN A 56 -43.63 2.89 35.27
N ASN A 57 -43.08 4.04 35.66
CA ASN A 57 -43.55 4.79 36.84
C ASN A 57 -44.83 5.63 36.58
N ASN A 58 -45.17 5.94 35.33
CA ASN A 58 -46.30 6.84 35.00
C ASN A 58 -47.67 6.16 34.86
N GLY A 59 -47.84 4.88 35.19
CA GLY A 59 -49.15 4.23 35.42
C GLY A 59 -50.19 4.24 34.28
N GLY A 60 -49.85 4.76 33.09
CA GLY A 60 -50.76 4.91 31.95
C GLY A 60 -50.65 3.75 30.96
N ALA A 61 -51.75 3.04 30.73
CA ALA A 61 -51.88 1.88 29.85
C ALA A 61 -51.89 2.21 28.35
N THR A 62 -51.07 3.14 27.88
CA THR A 62 -50.89 3.48 26.45
C THR A 62 -49.47 3.12 26.02
N ILE A 63 -49.34 2.01 25.28
CA ILE A 63 -48.08 1.59 24.66
C ILE A 63 -47.86 2.50 23.44
N LEU A 64 -47.22 3.66 23.65
CA LEU A 64 -46.74 4.46 22.53
C LEU A 64 -45.56 3.74 21.85
N PRO A 65 -45.47 3.78 20.51
CA PRO A 65 -44.32 3.21 19.80
C PRO A 65 -43.05 3.97 20.20
N VAL A 66 -41.96 3.23 20.38
CA VAL A 66 -40.65 3.77 20.84
C VAL A 66 -39.86 4.43 19.69
N SER A 67 -40.24 4.14 18.44
CA SER A 67 -39.62 4.64 17.23
C SER A 67 -40.69 4.93 16.17
N ALA A 68 -40.32 5.72 15.16
CA ALA A 68 -41.05 5.78 13.90
C ALA A 68 -41.14 4.40 13.23
N SER A 69 -42.15 4.22 12.37
CA SER A 69 -42.41 2.99 11.62
C SER A 69 -41.31 2.72 10.59
N ASP A 70 -40.98 1.45 10.34
CA ASP A 70 -40.08 1.05 9.26
C ASP A 70 -40.62 1.44 7.87
N LEU A 71 -41.96 1.50 7.74
CA LEU A 71 -42.66 1.83 6.50
C LEU A 71 -42.44 3.25 5.97
N VAL A 72 -41.81 4.14 6.75
CA VAL A 72 -41.51 5.51 6.31
C VAL A 72 -40.48 5.54 5.17
N LEU A 73 -39.60 4.54 5.10
CA LEU A 73 -38.64 4.36 4.01
C LEU A 73 -38.71 2.93 3.48
N ASN A 74 -38.31 2.73 2.23
CA ASN A 74 -38.19 1.37 1.73
C ASN A 74 -36.93 0.67 2.32
N PRO A 75 -36.91 -0.68 2.38
CA PRO A 75 -35.77 -1.41 2.95
C PRO A 75 -34.43 -1.14 2.26
N SER A 76 -34.44 -0.82 0.96
CA SER A 76 -33.20 -0.46 0.25
C SER A 76 -32.65 0.89 0.68
N GLN A 77 -33.50 1.88 0.98
CA GLN A 77 -33.09 3.19 1.51
C GLN A 77 -32.48 3.04 2.90
N TRP A 78 -33.13 2.29 3.80
CA TRP A 78 -32.59 1.97 5.12
C TRP A 78 -31.20 1.34 5.02
N SER A 79 -31.09 0.26 4.24
CA SER A 79 -29.84 -0.49 4.12
C SER A 79 -28.72 0.23 3.36
N SER A 80 -28.98 1.28 2.58
CA SER A 80 -27.94 1.94 1.76
C SER A 80 -27.61 3.38 2.13
N HIS A 81 -28.53 4.11 2.77
CA HIS A 81 -28.36 5.53 3.06
C HIS A 81 -28.48 5.88 4.55
N VAL A 82 -28.73 4.92 5.44
CA VAL A 82 -28.87 5.18 6.88
C VAL A 82 -27.88 4.36 7.69
N VAL A 83 -27.15 5.04 8.57
CA VAL A 83 -26.33 4.47 9.63
C VAL A 83 -26.98 4.85 10.96
N GLY A 84 -27.27 3.85 11.80
CA GLY A 84 -27.93 4.10 13.08
C GLY A 84 -26.99 4.75 14.09
N LYS A 85 -27.42 5.80 14.78
CA LYS A 85 -26.70 6.40 15.92
C LYS A 85 -27.37 5.94 17.20
N ILE A 86 -26.65 5.18 18.02
CA ILE A 86 -27.17 4.72 19.30
C ILE A 86 -27.23 5.89 20.28
N SER A 87 -28.28 5.92 21.10
CA SER A 87 -28.54 6.96 22.08
C SER A 87 -27.31 7.32 22.93
N SER A 88 -26.96 8.61 22.96
CA SER A 88 -25.74 9.10 23.61
C SER A 88 -25.78 9.05 25.14
N TRP A 89 -26.97 8.93 25.73
CA TRP A 89 -27.16 8.87 27.18
C TRP A 89 -26.87 7.49 27.78
N ILE A 90 -26.78 6.44 26.95
CA ILE A 90 -26.52 5.07 27.39
C ILE A 90 -25.19 5.03 28.13
N ASP A 91 -25.23 4.56 29.38
CA ASP A 91 -24.09 4.39 30.25
C ASP A 91 -24.20 3.06 31.01
N LEU A 92 -23.65 2.01 30.40
CA LEU A 92 -23.67 0.65 30.93
C LEU A 92 -22.73 0.44 32.12
N ASP A 93 -21.78 1.33 32.33
CA ASP A 93 -20.82 1.27 33.43
C ASP A 93 -21.16 2.33 34.50
N SER A 94 -22.41 2.82 34.52
CA SER A 94 -22.90 3.75 35.54
C SER A 94 -22.93 3.11 36.93
N ASP A 95 -22.58 3.92 37.94
CA ASP A 95 -22.69 3.55 39.36
C ASP A 95 -24.16 3.40 39.77
N ASN A 96 -25.07 4.11 39.10
CA ASN A 96 -26.51 3.99 39.32
C ASN A 96 -27.07 2.74 38.62
N GLU A 97 -27.65 1.84 39.41
CA GLU A 97 -28.24 0.60 38.93
C GLU A 97 -29.40 0.82 37.94
N GLU A 98 -30.25 1.81 38.18
CA GLU A 98 -31.38 2.12 37.28
C GLU A 98 -30.88 2.56 35.90
N VAL A 99 -29.88 3.45 35.87
CA VAL A 99 -29.26 3.90 34.61
C VAL A 99 -28.62 2.73 33.87
N ARG A 100 -27.95 1.83 34.59
CA ARG A 100 -27.31 0.65 34.01
C ARG A 100 -28.32 -0.33 33.40
N LEU A 101 -29.43 -0.60 34.10
CA LEU A 101 -30.51 -1.47 33.62
C LEU A 101 -31.23 -0.85 32.42
N ASP A 102 -31.60 0.43 32.51
CA ASP A 102 -32.21 1.17 31.40
C ASP A 102 -31.29 1.20 30.17
N SER A 103 -29.99 1.42 30.38
CA SER A 103 -28.98 1.41 29.32
C SER A 103 -28.87 0.04 28.65
N GLU A 104 -28.93 -1.06 29.41
CA GLU A 104 -28.87 -2.42 28.85
C GLU A 104 -30.11 -2.77 28.04
N ILE A 105 -31.29 -2.40 28.54
CA ILE A 105 -32.56 -2.61 27.85
C ILE A 105 -32.58 -1.78 26.55
N THR A 106 -32.28 -0.49 26.63
CA THR A 106 -32.31 0.41 25.47
C THR A 106 -31.28 0.01 24.42
N LEU A 107 -30.04 -0.33 24.80
CA LEU A 107 -29.01 -0.74 23.83
C LEU A 107 -29.46 -1.97 23.04
N LYS A 108 -29.99 -2.99 23.72
CA LYS A 108 -30.50 -4.21 23.07
C LYS A 108 -31.68 -3.89 22.16
N GLN A 109 -32.59 -3.01 22.60
CA GLN A 109 -33.76 -2.60 21.85
C GLN A 109 -33.39 -1.82 20.58
N GLU A 110 -32.52 -0.82 20.69
CA GLU A 110 -32.08 0.00 19.55
C GLU A 110 -31.31 -0.82 18.51
N ILE A 111 -30.42 -1.73 18.96
CA ILE A 111 -29.68 -2.58 18.02
C ILE A 111 -30.59 -3.63 17.37
N ALA A 112 -31.54 -4.21 18.10
CA ALA A 112 -32.54 -5.10 17.52
C ALA A 112 -33.39 -4.38 16.47
N TRP A 113 -33.76 -3.12 16.73
CA TRP A 113 -34.49 -2.28 15.80
C TRP A 113 -33.68 -1.96 14.54
N ALA A 114 -32.43 -1.51 14.70
CA ALA A 114 -31.52 -1.27 13.59
C ALA A 114 -31.29 -2.53 12.73
N SER A 115 -31.19 -3.70 13.38
CA SER A 115 -31.08 -4.97 12.68
C SER A 115 -32.35 -5.32 11.89
N HIS A 116 -33.53 -5.02 12.43
CA HIS A 116 -34.81 -5.21 11.74
C HIS A 116 -34.91 -4.33 10.47
N LEU A 117 -34.46 -3.07 10.56
CA LEU A 117 -34.35 -2.14 9.44
C LEU A 117 -33.27 -2.53 8.42
N SER A 118 -32.49 -3.59 8.68
CA SER A 118 -31.41 -4.06 7.81
C SER A 118 -30.32 -3.00 7.57
N LEU A 119 -30.01 -2.20 8.60
CA LEU A 119 -28.91 -1.23 8.51
C LEU A 119 -27.57 -1.94 8.36
N GLN A 120 -26.64 -1.34 7.60
CA GLN A 120 -25.29 -1.88 7.43
C GLN A 120 -24.42 -1.70 8.67
N ALA A 121 -24.61 -0.60 9.38
CA ALA A 121 -23.81 -0.24 10.54
C ALA A 121 -24.59 0.58 11.57
N CYS A 122 -24.13 0.51 12.83
CA CYS A 122 -24.52 1.42 13.90
C CYS A 122 -23.30 2.01 14.61
N ILE A 123 -23.37 3.30 14.93
CA ILE A 123 -22.37 4.00 15.74
C ILE A 123 -22.78 3.90 17.21
N LEU A 124 -21.91 3.28 17.98
CA LEU A 124 -21.97 3.13 19.42
C LEU A 124 -21.42 4.39 20.11
N PRO A 125 -22.01 4.87 21.22
CA PRO A 125 -21.48 6.02 21.97
C PRO A 125 -20.07 5.76 22.51
N ALA A 126 -19.32 6.85 22.70
CA ALA A 126 -18.00 6.76 23.31
C ALA A 126 -18.11 6.31 24.78
N PRO A 127 -17.22 5.43 25.27
CA PRO A 127 -17.18 5.08 26.68
C PRO A 127 -16.96 6.34 27.54
N ARG A 128 -17.89 6.63 28.44
CA ARG A 128 -17.86 7.86 29.28
C ARG A 128 -16.76 7.83 30.34
N ARG A 129 -16.41 6.64 30.83
CA ARG A 129 -15.47 6.42 31.95
C ARG A 129 -14.28 5.57 31.53
N GLY A 130 -13.26 5.53 32.40
CA GLY A 130 -12.10 4.65 32.20
C GLY A 130 -12.41 3.15 32.32
N SER A 131 -13.58 2.77 32.86
CA SER A 131 -14.10 1.41 32.85
C SER A 131 -15.14 1.25 31.76
N CYS A 132 -14.97 0.25 30.91
CA CYS A 132 -15.91 -0.14 29.84
C CYS A 132 -16.25 -1.64 29.89
N GLY A 133 -16.11 -2.26 31.07
CA GLY A 133 -16.25 -3.70 31.25
C GLY A 133 -17.64 -4.21 30.95
N ASN A 134 -18.67 -3.59 31.56
CA ASN A 134 -20.05 -3.99 31.32
C ASN A 134 -20.50 -3.60 29.91
N TYR A 135 -20.05 -2.45 29.41
CA TYR A 135 -20.32 -2.04 28.04
C TYR A 135 -19.78 -3.06 27.02
N ALA A 136 -18.51 -3.42 27.11
CA ALA A 136 -17.90 -4.40 26.22
C ALA A 136 -18.57 -5.78 26.34
N ARG A 137 -18.96 -6.21 27.54
CA ARG A 137 -19.73 -7.46 27.74
C ARG A 137 -21.03 -7.44 26.94
N CYS A 138 -21.84 -6.40 27.08
CA CYS A 138 -23.12 -6.27 26.38
C CYS A 138 -22.93 -6.23 24.87
N VAL A 139 -21.95 -5.47 24.38
CA VAL A 139 -21.66 -5.38 22.94
C VAL A 139 -21.13 -6.70 22.39
N ASN A 140 -20.25 -7.40 23.11
CA ASN A 140 -19.76 -8.72 22.70
C ASN A 140 -20.92 -9.71 22.58
N GLN A 141 -21.86 -9.75 23.54
CA GLN A 141 -23.05 -10.60 23.45
C GLN A 141 -23.88 -10.32 22.19
N ILE A 142 -24.01 -9.05 21.81
CA ILE A 142 -24.74 -8.64 20.60
C ILE A 142 -23.99 -9.05 19.33
N LEU A 143 -22.67 -8.89 19.30
CA LEU A 143 -21.82 -9.25 18.17
C LEU A 143 -21.87 -10.75 17.83
N GLN A 144 -22.03 -11.62 18.83
CA GLN A 144 -22.15 -13.07 18.60
C GLN A 144 -23.45 -13.47 17.88
N GLY A 145 -24.48 -12.62 17.89
CA GLY A 145 -25.80 -12.92 17.33
C GLY A 145 -26.23 -12.03 16.15
N ASN A 146 -25.39 -11.09 15.72
CA ASN A 146 -25.73 -10.10 14.70
C ASN A 146 -24.70 -10.09 13.56
N ASN A 147 -25.12 -9.69 12.37
CA ASN A 147 -24.25 -9.51 11.20
C ASN A 147 -23.93 -8.04 10.87
N MET A 148 -24.62 -7.10 11.53
CA MET A 148 -24.44 -5.66 11.37
C MET A 148 -23.09 -5.19 11.94
N GLN A 149 -22.44 -4.25 11.27
CA GLN A 149 -21.21 -3.64 11.79
C GLN A 149 -21.52 -2.73 12.97
N LEU A 150 -20.71 -2.80 14.02
CA LEU A 150 -20.80 -1.87 15.14
C LEU A 150 -19.53 -1.03 15.19
N TRP A 151 -19.68 0.29 15.11
CA TRP A 151 -18.56 1.23 15.14
C TRP A 151 -18.51 1.94 16.47
N LEU A 152 -17.48 1.67 17.27
CA LEU A 152 -17.27 2.40 18.52
C LEU A 152 -16.81 3.81 18.21
N ARG A 153 -17.57 4.81 18.65
CA ARG A 153 -17.16 6.21 18.56
C ARG A 153 -16.01 6.47 19.53
N VAL A 154 -14.89 6.96 19.02
CA VAL A 154 -13.71 7.25 19.84
C VAL A 154 -13.12 8.60 19.44
N PRO A 155 -12.92 9.55 20.39
CA PRO A 155 -12.28 10.81 20.07
C PRO A 155 -10.79 10.61 19.79
N LEU A 156 -10.28 11.15 18.69
CA LEU A 156 -8.86 11.04 18.34
C LEU A 156 -7.96 11.73 19.39
N GLU A 157 -8.42 12.83 19.93
CA GLU A 157 -7.84 13.53 21.08
C GLU A 157 -8.94 13.73 22.11
N LYS A 158 -8.72 13.30 23.35
CA LYS A 158 -9.67 13.53 24.43
C LYS A 158 -9.57 15.01 24.82
N SER A 159 -10.58 15.80 24.46
CA SER A 159 -10.75 17.14 25.04
C SER A 159 -10.90 16.99 26.55
N GLU A 160 -10.21 17.84 27.33
CA GLU A 160 -10.45 18.01 28.76
C GLU A 160 -11.86 18.58 28.95
N ILE A 161 -12.89 17.76 28.77
CA ILE A 161 -14.22 18.14 29.23
C ILE A 161 -14.18 17.96 30.74
N VAL A 162 -13.95 19.10 31.38
CA VAL A 162 -14.30 19.45 32.76
C VAL A 162 -15.64 18.81 33.09
N ASP A 163 -15.62 17.66 33.76
CA ASP A 163 -16.76 17.27 34.58
C ASP A 163 -16.99 18.44 35.53
N GLY A 164 -18.19 19.00 35.52
CA GLY A 164 -18.59 20.18 36.27
C GLY A 164 -18.63 19.99 37.79
N SER A 165 -17.56 19.50 38.38
CA SER A 165 -17.27 19.60 39.81
C SER A 165 -16.12 20.59 39.99
N THR A 166 -16.48 21.86 40.25
CA THR A 166 -15.58 22.79 40.94
C THR A 166 -15.33 22.27 42.36
N ASP A 167 -14.47 21.29 42.50
CA ASP A 167 -13.81 20.99 43.77
C ASP A 167 -12.31 21.13 43.53
N ALA A 168 -11.84 22.34 43.83
CA ALA A 168 -10.44 22.68 43.89
C ALA A 168 -9.83 22.05 45.16
N ASP A 169 -9.68 20.73 45.19
CA ASP A 169 -8.72 20.06 46.08
C ASP A 169 -8.49 18.58 45.70
N CYS A 170 -7.54 18.32 44.78
CA CYS A 170 -6.75 17.08 44.77
C CYS A 170 -5.55 17.18 43.81
N ASP A 171 -4.56 18.00 44.19
CA ASP A 171 -3.19 17.77 43.73
C ASP A 171 -2.62 16.53 44.45
N LEU A 172 -1.91 15.66 43.69
CA LEU A 172 -0.90 14.65 44.11
C LEU A 172 -1.03 13.21 43.52
N THR A 173 -1.87 12.97 42.52
CA THR A 173 -1.67 11.83 41.60
C THR A 173 -1.63 12.32 40.17
N GLY A 174 -0.45 12.32 39.53
CA GLY A 174 -0.25 12.83 38.18
C GLY A 174 -1.38 12.40 37.24
N GLY A 175 -2.19 13.37 36.83
CA GLY A 175 -3.38 13.16 36.01
C GLY A 175 -3.01 12.37 34.75
N ARG A 176 -3.33 11.08 34.73
CA ARG A 176 -3.11 10.21 33.58
C ARG A 176 -4.06 10.70 32.50
N MET A 177 -3.57 11.54 31.58
CA MET A 177 -4.27 11.82 30.34
C MET A 177 -4.54 10.46 29.67
N LEU A 178 -5.78 9.99 29.75
CA LEU A 178 -6.17 8.67 29.25
C LEU A 178 -6.10 8.70 27.72
N ASP A 179 -5.17 7.93 27.17
CA ASP A 179 -5.00 7.76 25.74
C ASP A 179 -6.25 7.10 25.13
N SER A 180 -6.93 7.77 24.20
CA SER A 180 -8.14 7.27 23.55
C SER A 180 -7.93 5.90 22.88
N TRP A 181 -6.72 5.63 22.39
CA TRP A 181 -6.39 4.32 21.82
C TRP A 181 -6.37 3.21 22.88
N GLU A 182 -6.00 3.51 24.13
CA GLU A 182 -6.04 2.51 25.21
C GLU A 182 -7.47 2.14 25.58
N CYS A 183 -8.39 3.11 25.54
CA CYS A 183 -9.81 2.86 25.69
C CYS A 183 -10.31 1.91 24.59
N TRP A 184 -9.96 2.18 23.33
CA TRP A 184 -10.26 1.29 22.20
C TRP A 184 -9.63 -0.10 22.37
N ASN A 185 -8.36 -0.16 22.75
CA ASN A 185 -7.62 -1.42 22.94
C ASN A 185 -8.26 -2.27 24.04
N THR A 186 -8.62 -1.66 25.17
CA THR A 186 -9.31 -2.36 26.27
C THR A 186 -10.67 -2.90 25.80
N PHE A 187 -11.45 -2.06 25.11
CA PHE A 187 -12.77 -2.43 24.62
C PHE A 187 -12.72 -3.59 23.62
N ARG A 188 -11.85 -3.52 22.60
CA ARG A 188 -11.74 -4.57 21.58
C ARG A 188 -11.21 -5.90 22.16
N LEU A 189 -10.37 -5.85 23.19
CA LEU A 189 -9.85 -7.04 23.88
C LEU A 189 -10.98 -7.77 24.61
N LEU A 190 -11.83 -7.02 25.32
CA LEU A 190 -13.03 -7.56 25.99
C LEU A 190 -14.07 -8.10 25.00
N CYS A 191 -14.08 -7.59 23.77
CA CYS A 191 -14.86 -8.09 22.64
C CYS A 191 -14.11 -9.13 21.79
N GLU A 192 -13.00 -9.70 22.28
CA GLU A 192 -12.24 -10.79 21.65
C GLU A 192 -11.78 -10.54 20.20
N HIS A 193 -11.54 -9.27 19.84
CA HIS A 193 -11.18 -8.84 18.48
C HIS A 193 -12.21 -9.22 17.41
N HIS A 194 -13.51 -9.14 17.74
CA HIS A 194 -14.59 -9.44 16.79
C HIS A 194 -14.47 -8.65 15.48
N SER A 195 -14.62 -9.31 14.32
CA SER A 195 -14.37 -8.73 13.00
C SER A 195 -15.36 -7.65 12.57
N GLN A 196 -16.56 -7.66 13.15
CA GLN A 196 -17.62 -6.67 12.90
C GLN A 196 -17.50 -5.41 13.78
N LEU A 197 -16.58 -5.41 14.74
CA LEU A 197 -16.32 -4.25 15.57
C LEU A 197 -15.29 -3.35 14.87
N GLY A 198 -15.69 -2.12 14.57
CA GLY A 198 -14.85 -1.08 13.98
C GLY A 198 -14.76 0.17 14.84
N VAL A 199 -14.02 1.16 14.36
CA VAL A 199 -13.89 2.48 15.01
C VAL A 199 -14.48 3.57 14.13
N ALA A 200 -15.26 4.45 14.74
CA ALA A 200 -15.62 5.76 14.20
C ALA A 200 -14.82 6.83 14.95
N LEU A 201 -13.82 7.44 14.30
CA LEU A 201 -12.91 8.39 14.94
C LEU A 201 -13.44 9.82 14.86
N ASP A 202 -13.63 10.49 15.99
CA ASP A 202 -13.91 11.94 15.98
C ASP A 202 -12.62 12.73 15.72
N ILE A 203 -12.66 13.57 14.70
CA ILE A 203 -11.62 14.52 14.30
C ILE A 203 -12.05 15.91 14.73
N LEU A 204 -11.38 16.42 15.76
CA LEU A 204 -11.65 17.71 16.39
C LEU A 204 -10.72 18.80 15.82
N SER A 205 -10.76 20.01 16.40
CA SER A 205 -9.94 21.15 15.97
C SER A 205 -8.43 20.97 16.18
N SER A 206 -8.04 20.13 17.12
CA SER A 206 -6.66 19.77 17.40
C SER A 206 -6.40 18.30 17.06
N LEU A 207 -5.15 18.00 16.73
CA LEU A 207 -4.69 16.65 16.40
C LEU A 207 -3.53 16.27 17.32
N PRO A 208 -3.47 15.00 17.78
CA PRO A 208 -2.34 14.51 18.54
C PRO A 208 -1.08 14.43 17.67
N CYS A 209 0.05 14.13 18.29
CA CYS A 209 1.32 13.91 17.63
C CYS A 209 1.22 12.87 16.49
N ASN A 210 2.09 13.04 15.48
CA ASN A 210 2.01 12.24 14.25
C ASN A 210 2.04 10.74 14.54
N ASN A 211 2.93 10.27 15.44
CA ASN A 211 3.04 8.84 15.72
C ASN A 211 1.76 8.28 16.39
N SER A 212 1.13 9.02 17.31
CA SER A 212 -0.19 8.65 17.85
C SER A 212 -1.30 8.61 16.81
N VAL A 213 -1.30 9.52 15.83
CA VAL A 213 -2.25 9.48 14.70
C VAL A 213 -1.99 8.26 13.82
N TRP A 214 -0.74 8.02 13.43
CA TRP A 214 -0.36 6.92 12.53
C TRP A 214 -0.62 5.54 13.13
N ARG A 215 -0.64 5.41 14.47
CA ARG A 215 -1.05 4.19 15.17
C ARG A 215 -2.44 3.68 14.76
N TRP A 216 -3.37 4.58 14.44
CA TRP A 216 -4.74 4.23 14.03
C TRP A 216 -4.85 3.61 12.63
N PHE A 217 -3.80 3.71 11.79
CA PHE A 217 -3.84 3.14 10.44
C PHE A 217 -3.70 1.61 10.41
N GLY A 218 -3.25 1.00 11.52
CA GLY A 218 -3.28 -0.45 11.73
C GLY A 218 -4.59 -0.97 12.32
N GLU A 219 -5.52 -0.07 12.66
CA GLU A 219 -6.79 -0.38 13.34
C GLU A 219 -7.97 -0.46 12.35
N PRO A 220 -9.07 -1.13 12.69
CA PRO A 220 -10.26 -1.22 11.83
C PRO A 220 -11.10 0.07 11.87
N VAL A 221 -10.51 1.20 11.49
CA VAL A 221 -11.23 2.48 11.33
C VAL A 221 -12.15 2.37 10.12
N ARG A 222 -13.45 2.63 10.32
CA ARG A 222 -14.48 2.57 9.27
C ARG A 222 -14.99 3.95 8.87
N ALA A 223 -15.10 4.84 9.86
CA ALA A 223 -15.53 6.22 9.64
C ALA A 223 -14.60 7.21 10.36
N ALA A 224 -14.42 8.39 9.77
CA ALA A 224 -13.84 9.56 10.40
C ALA A 224 -14.89 10.67 10.45
N ILE A 225 -15.30 11.03 11.66
CA ILE A 225 -16.30 12.06 11.94
C ILE A 225 -15.58 13.40 12.09
N VAL A 226 -15.68 14.26 11.07
CA VAL A 226 -15.02 15.55 11.02
C VAL A 226 -15.98 16.62 11.51
N HIS A 227 -15.66 17.23 12.65
CA HIS A 227 -16.49 18.27 13.25
C HIS A 227 -16.34 19.60 12.50
N THR A 228 -17.42 20.37 12.34
CA THR A 228 -17.39 21.69 11.66
C THR A 228 -16.43 22.67 12.32
N ASN A 229 -16.19 22.53 13.63
CA ASN A 229 -15.20 23.32 14.39
C ASN A 229 -13.73 23.02 14.03
N SER A 230 -13.45 21.93 13.29
CA SER A 230 -12.09 21.60 12.84
C SER A 230 -11.68 22.34 11.57
N PHE A 231 -12.64 22.96 10.89
CA PHE A 231 -12.40 23.76 9.71
C PHE A 231 -12.02 25.18 10.11
N LEU A 232 -10.97 25.68 9.46
CA LEU A 232 -10.52 27.06 9.50
C LEU A 232 -11.22 27.86 8.40
N THR A 233 -11.31 29.17 8.56
CA THR A 233 -11.85 30.05 7.53
C THR A 233 -10.72 30.53 6.61
N ASN A 234 -10.87 30.37 5.30
CA ASN A 234 -9.93 30.92 4.33
C ASN A 234 -10.16 32.42 4.08
N ALA A 235 -9.29 33.07 3.31
CA ALA A 235 -9.39 34.51 2.99
C ALA A 235 -10.69 34.91 2.25
N ARG A 236 -11.44 33.94 1.71
CA ARG A 236 -12.72 34.14 1.01
C ARG A 236 -13.93 33.74 1.86
N GLY A 237 -13.74 33.40 3.14
CA GLY A 237 -14.83 32.99 4.04
C GLY A 237 -15.23 31.51 3.96
N TYR A 238 -14.60 30.69 3.10
CA TYR A 238 -14.93 29.27 2.97
C TYR A 238 -14.20 28.39 3.99
N PRO A 239 -14.80 27.27 4.42
CA PRO A 239 -14.16 26.32 5.32
C PRO A 239 -12.99 25.60 4.64
N CYS A 240 -11.88 25.46 5.35
CA CYS A 240 -10.70 24.73 4.90
C CYS A 240 -9.98 24.05 6.07
N LEU A 241 -9.36 22.89 5.83
CA LEU A 241 -8.63 22.16 6.87
C LEU A 241 -7.16 22.60 6.93
N SER A 242 -6.54 22.51 8.10
CA SER A 242 -5.09 22.72 8.24
C SER A 242 -4.29 21.65 7.47
N LYS A 243 -3.01 21.90 7.18
CA LYS A 243 -2.17 20.92 6.45
C LYS A 243 -2.05 19.56 7.14
N ARG A 244 -2.07 19.53 8.48
CA ARG A 244 -2.06 18.28 9.25
C ARG A 244 -3.38 17.50 9.08
N HIS A 245 -4.52 18.19 9.15
CA HIS A 245 -5.82 17.59 8.88
C HIS A 245 -5.95 17.11 7.44
N GLN A 246 -5.51 17.91 6.46
CA GLN A 246 -5.47 17.49 5.05
C GLN A 246 -4.72 16.15 4.91
N LYS A 247 -3.53 16.02 5.50
CA LYS A 247 -2.73 14.79 5.46
C LYS A 247 -3.44 13.58 6.10
N LEU A 248 -4.17 13.80 7.20
CA LEU A 248 -4.93 12.76 7.87
C LEU A 248 -6.10 12.28 7.01
N ILE A 249 -6.92 13.21 6.50
CA ILE A 249 -8.09 12.90 5.68
C ILE A 249 -7.67 12.23 4.36
N THR A 250 -6.60 12.72 3.70
CA THR A 250 -6.08 12.04 2.50
C THR A 250 -5.53 10.64 2.80
N GLY A 251 -4.91 10.46 3.96
CA GLY A 251 -4.51 9.13 4.45
C GLY A 251 -5.71 8.20 4.60
N PHE A 252 -6.80 8.67 5.21
CA PHE A 252 -8.04 7.91 5.40
C PHE A 252 -8.74 7.56 4.08
N PHE A 253 -8.76 8.48 3.10
CA PHE A 253 -9.22 8.15 1.76
C PHE A 253 -8.44 6.99 1.15
N ASN A 254 -7.12 6.98 1.26
CA ASN A 254 -6.29 5.89 0.73
C ASN A 254 -6.53 4.54 1.42
N HIS A 255 -7.09 4.52 2.63
CA HIS A 255 -7.40 3.31 3.42
C HIS A 255 -8.89 2.94 3.40
N SER A 256 -9.67 3.57 2.51
CA SER A 256 -11.09 3.30 2.32
C SER A 256 -11.96 3.62 3.55
N VAL A 257 -11.60 4.68 4.29
CA VAL A 257 -12.39 5.18 5.43
C VAL A 257 -13.43 6.17 4.93
N GLN A 258 -14.67 6.05 5.40
CA GLN A 258 -15.77 6.97 5.08
C GLN A 258 -15.66 8.26 5.89
N ILE A 259 -15.99 9.40 5.28
CA ILE A 259 -15.98 10.70 5.97
C ILE A 259 -17.41 11.07 6.36
N VAL A 260 -17.62 11.43 7.62
CA VAL A 260 -18.89 11.93 8.13
C VAL A 260 -18.70 13.36 8.62
N ILE A 261 -19.55 14.30 8.20
CA ILE A 261 -19.51 15.69 8.68
C ILE A 261 -20.46 15.83 9.87
N SER A 262 -20.00 16.44 10.96
CA SER A 262 -20.78 16.61 12.19
C SER A 262 -20.70 18.04 12.71
N GLY A 263 -21.80 18.52 13.30
CA GLY A 263 -21.90 19.83 13.94
C GLY A 263 -22.74 20.85 13.17
N SER A 264 -22.81 22.07 13.69
CA SER A 264 -23.62 23.16 13.15
C SER A 264 -22.83 24.06 12.19
N LEU A 265 -23.54 24.92 11.45
CA LEU A 265 -22.94 25.90 10.55
C LEU A 265 -22.15 26.97 11.33
N LEU A 266 -20.82 26.93 11.21
CA LEU A 266 -19.92 27.94 11.79
C LEU A 266 -19.38 28.98 10.79
N HIS A 267 -19.41 28.67 9.48
CA HIS A 267 -18.83 29.49 8.43
C HIS A 267 -19.95 30.13 7.61
N ASN A 268 -20.19 31.42 7.84
CA ASN A 268 -21.16 32.17 7.04
C ASN A 268 -20.43 32.81 5.83
N ILE A 269 -20.74 32.34 4.63
CA ILE A 269 -20.11 32.84 3.40
C ILE A 269 -20.79 34.15 3.03
N ALA A 270 -20.11 35.27 3.30
CA ALA A 270 -20.59 36.60 2.92
C ALA A 270 -20.72 36.69 1.38
N GLY A 271 -21.96 36.65 0.89
CA GLY A 271 -22.30 36.63 -0.54
C GLY A 271 -23.60 35.89 -0.88
N ASP A 272 -24.18 35.11 0.05
CA ASP A 272 -25.46 34.39 -0.14
C ASP A 272 -26.62 34.99 0.69
N SER A 273 -26.45 36.22 1.21
CA SER A 273 -27.59 37.02 1.68
C SER A 273 -28.41 37.41 0.46
N GLY A 274 -29.58 36.80 0.30
CA GLY A 274 -30.51 37.01 -0.81
C GLY A 274 -31.04 38.43 -0.93
N ASP A 275 -30.19 39.35 -1.39
CA ASP A 275 -30.55 40.66 -1.91
C ASP A 275 -30.38 40.67 -3.45
N GLU A 276 -30.94 39.68 -4.14
CA GLU A 276 -31.42 39.93 -5.50
C GLU A 276 -32.85 40.46 -5.35
N VAL A 277 -32.99 41.77 -5.56
CA VAL A 277 -34.27 42.49 -5.63
C VAL A 277 -35.20 41.75 -6.59
N LEU A 278 -36.20 41.06 -6.04
CA LEU A 278 -37.31 40.50 -6.82
C LEU A 278 -38.02 41.64 -7.56
N PRO A 279 -38.15 41.60 -8.90
CA PRO A 279 -39.07 42.49 -9.59
C PRO A 279 -40.49 42.07 -9.21
N ALA A 280 -41.27 42.99 -8.67
CA ALA A 280 -42.67 42.77 -8.35
C ALA A 280 -43.48 42.46 -9.63
N ILE A 281 -43.93 41.21 -9.82
CA ILE A 281 -44.96 40.84 -10.80
C ILE A 281 -45.81 39.66 -10.28
N ASP A 282 -47.11 39.95 -10.20
CA ASP A 282 -48.37 39.17 -10.22
C ASP A 282 -48.49 37.69 -9.78
N ASP A 283 -49.56 37.50 -8.98
CA ASP A 283 -50.21 36.27 -8.54
C ASP A 283 -50.57 35.31 -9.70
N ASP A 284 -50.64 34.01 -9.38
CA ASP A 284 -51.05 32.86 -10.21
C ASP A 284 -49.98 32.17 -11.09
N SER A 285 -49.03 31.48 -10.45
CA SER A 285 -48.53 30.17 -10.93
C SER A 285 -47.87 29.37 -9.78
N PRO A 286 -47.97 28.02 -9.75
CA PRO A 286 -47.37 27.22 -8.69
C PRO A 286 -45.85 27.19 -8.87
N ILE A 287 -45.15 27.94 -8.04
CA ILE A 287 -43.68 28.01 -8.00
C ILE A 287 -43.16 26.67 -7.48
N GLU A 288 -42.49 25.88 -8.33
CA GLU A 288 -41.56 24.84 -7.87
C GLU A 288 -40.45 25.53 -7.07
N ALA A 289 -40.50 25.39 -5.74
CA ALA A 289 -39.48 25.92 -4.85
C ALA A 289 -38.13 25.28 -5.22
N LEU A 290 -37.16 26.12 -5.63
CA LEU A 290 -35.76 25.73 -5.75
C LEU A 290 -35.33 25.03 -4.45
N PRO A 291 -34.69 23.84 -4.51
CA PRO A 291 -34.33 23.10 -3.30
C PRO A 291 -33.40 23.96 -2.45
N ALA A 292 -33.83 24.23 -1.22
CA ALA A 292 -33.06 24.97 -0.23
C ALA A 292 -31.66 24.32 -0.12
N ARG A 293 -30.61 25.10 -0.40
CA ARG A 293 -29.24 24.61 -0.32
C ARG A 293 -28.96 24.14 1.10
N HIS A 294 -28.44 22.92 1.22
CA HIS A 294 -28.08 22.34 2.51
C HIS A 294 -27.00 23.20 3.20
N GLU A 295 -27.19 23.56 4.47
CA GLU A 295 -26.32 24.50 5.18
C GLU A 295 -24.85 24.04 5.24
N LEU A 296 -24.63 22.74 5.47
CA LEU A 296 -23.30 22.14 5.51
C LEU A 296 -22.66 21.83 4.13
N LYS A 297 -23.29 22.24 3.02
CA LYS A 297 -22.76 22.02 1.67
C LYS A 297 -21.32 22.50 1.46
N PRO A 298 -20.88 23.67 1.99
CA PRO A 298 -19.51 24.15 1.80
C PRO A 298 -18.44 23.21 2.38
N TYR A 299 -18.75 22.51 3.48
CA TYR A 299 -17.83 21.55 4.08
C TYR A 299 -17.70 20.30 3.21
N LEU A 300 -18.83 19.80 2.70
CA LEU A 300 -18.86 18.68 1.75
C LEU A 300 -18.05 19.01 0.48
N ASP A 301 -18.21 20.22 -0.05
CA ASP A 301 -17.47 20.67 -1.23
C ASP A 301 -15.96 20.74 -0.98
N TYR A 302 -15.54 21.12 0.22
CA TYR A 302 -14.13 21.10 0.58
C TYR A 302 -13.58 19.67 0.70
N VAL A 303 -14.34 18.74 1.30
CA VAL A 303 -13.98 17.32 1.39
C VAL A 303 -13.90 16.70 -0.01
N ALA A 304 -14.86 17.01 -0.89
CA ALA A 304 -14.86 16.60 -2.29
C ALA A 304 -13.64 17.17 -3.04
N TYR A 305 -13.32 18.45 -2.82
CA TYR A 305 -12.11 19.07 -3.36
C TYR A 305 -10.84 18.33 -2.93
N LEU A 306 -10.72 17.95 -1.65
CA LEU A 306 -9.56 17.17 -1.18
C LEU A 306 -9.49 15.79 -1.84
N TYR A 307 -10.63 15.11 -1.98
CA TYR A 307 -10.71 13.79 -2.62
C TYR A 307 -10.33 13.86 -4.10
N GLN A 308 -10.87 14.83 -4.84
CA GLN A 308 -10.62 15.01 -6.28
C GLN A 308 -9.20 15.48 -6.60
N ARG A 309 -8.55 16.16 -5.65
CA ARG A 309 -7.16 16.62 -5.78
C ARG A 309 -6.14 15.49 -5.52
N LEU A 310 -6.56 14.33 -5.01
CA LEU A 310 -5.68 13.18 -4.89
C LEU A 310 -5.18 12.77 -6.28
N ASP A 311 -3.87 12.66 -6.43
CA ASP A 311 -3.27 12.17 -7.67
C ASP A 311 -3.87 10.80 -8.02
N PRO A 312 -4.19 10.52 -9.29
CA PRO A 312 -4.68 9.20 -9.68
C PRO A 312 -3.66 8.14 -9.28
N LEU A 313 -4.13 6.98 -8.81
CA LEU A 313 -3.24 5.87 -8.50
C LEU A 313 -2.42 5.53 -9.76
N PRO A 314 -1.08 5.41 -9.65
CA PRO A 314 -0.24 4.91 -10.73
C PRO A 314 -0.77 3.58 -11.27
N GLU A 315 -0.52 3.28 -12.54
CA GLU A 315 -0.95 2.01 -13.17
C GLU A 315 -0.51 0.78 -12.34
N GLN A 316 0.71 0.85 -11.81
CA GLN A 316 1.25 -0.17 -10.93
C GLN A 316 0.42 -0.36 -9.65
N GLU A 317 0.14 0.73 -8.92
CA GLU A 317 -0.67 0.62 -7.69
C GLU A 317 -2.08 0.10 -7.97
N ARG A 318 -2.64 0.35 -9.17
CA ARG A 318 -3.93 -0.21 -9.58
C ARG A 318 -3.88 -1.73 -9.75
N PHE A 319 -2.79 -2.26 -10.29
CA PHE A 319 -2.56 -3.70 -10.35
C PHE A 319 -2.40 -4.29 -8.93
N GLU A 320 -1.73 -3.56 -8.04
CA GLU A 320 -1.47 -3.99 -6.66
C GLU A 320 -2.71 -3.90 -5.73
N LEU A 321 -3.79 -3.25 -6.15
CA LEU A 321 -5.00 -3.08 -5.33
C LEU A 321 -5.55 -4.42 -4.81
N GLY A 322 -5.57 -5.45 -5.65
CA GLY A 322 -6.06 -6.78 -5.27
C GLY A 322 -5.14 -7.52 -4.29
N TYR A 323 -3.88 -7.07 -4.14
CA TYR A 323 -2.88 -7.69 -3.27
C TYR A 323 -2.75 -6.99 -1.91
N ARG A 324 -3.43 -5.85 -1.70
CA ARG A 324 -3.40 -5.10 -0.44
C ARG A 324 -3.88 -5.96 0.71
N ASP A 325 -3.00 -6.13 1.69
CA ASP A 325 -3.21 -6.98 2.87
C ASP A 325 -3.64 -8.42 2.52
N PHE A 326 -3.24 -8.93 1.35
CA PHE A 326 -3.48 -10.32 0.94
C PHE A 326 -2.23 -11.16 1.21
N LEU A 327 -2.37 -12.13 2.13
CA LEU A 327 -1.28 -13.01 2.56
C LEU A 327 -0.99 -14.06 1.48
N GLN A 328 0.26 -14.14 1.06
CA GLN A 328 0.75 -15.11 0.09
C GLN A 328 1.90 -15.92 0.69
N SER A 329 1.98 -17.20 0.36
CA SER A 329 3.16 -18.00 0.68
C SER A 329 4.37 -17.48 -0.12
N PRO A 330 5.54 -17.28 0.51
CA PRO A 330 6.77 -16.94 -0.22
C PRO A 330 7.09 -18.04 -1.23
N LEU A 331 7.57 -17.62 -2.41
CA LEU A 331 7.99 -18.55 -3.46
C LEU A 331 9.20 -19.37 -2.99
N GLN A 332 9.33 -20.60 -3.52
CA GLN A 332 10.48 -21.48 -3.26
C GLN A 332 11.09 -21.99 -4.58
N PRO A 333 11.73 -21.12 -5.40
CA PRO A 333 12.17 -21.49 -6.75
C PRO A 333 13.23 -22.60 -6.79
N LEU A 334 13.95 -22.85 -5.70
CA LEU A 334 14.89 -23.97 -5.61
C LEU A 334 14.16 -25.31 -5.50
N MET A 335 13.11 -25.38 -4.69
CA MET A 335 12.31 -26.58 -4.46
C MET A 335 11.33 -26.84 -5.61
N ASP A 336 10.64 -25.79 -6.06
CA ASP A 336 9.57 -25.87 -7.05
C ASP A 336 10.02 -25.31 -8.41
N ASN A 337 9.40 -25.79 -9.49
CA ASN A 337 9.58 -25.20 -10.82
C ASN A 337 8.50 -24.15 -11.05
N LEU A 338 8.90 -22.89 -11.23
CA LEU A 338 7.97 -21.79 -11.42
C LEU A 338 7.19 -21.89 -12.74
N GLU A 339 5.96 -21.39 -12.71
CA GLU A 339 5.08 -21.30 -13.87
C GLU A 339 5.47 -20.14 -14.79
N ALA A 340 5.10 -20.23 -16.07
CA ALA A 340 5.42 -19.20 -17.06
C ALA A 340 4.86 -17.82 -16.71
N GLN A 341 3.67 -17.76 -16.10
CA GLN A 341 3.02 -16.52 -15.67
C GLN A 341 3.76 -15.85 -14.51
N THR A 342 4.37 -16.63 -13.62
CA THR A 342 5.22 -16.11 -12.54
C THR A 342 6.44 -15.40 -13.12
N TYR A 343 7.14 -16.03 -14.08
CA TYR A 343 8.26 -15.38 -14.77
C TYR A 343 7.82 -14.13 -15.53
N GLU A 344 6.68 -14.16 -16.24
CA GLU A 344 6.17 -12.98 -16.95
C GLU A 344 5.92 -11.79 -15.99
N THR A 345 5.48 -12.08 -14.77
CA THR A 345 5.30 -11.04 -13.74
C THR A 345 6.64 -10.44 -13.32
N PHE A 346 7.67 -11.26 -13.13
CA PHE A 346 9.03 -10.78 -12.84
C PHE A 346 9.65 -9.99 -13.99
N GLU A 347 9.32 -10.35 -15.23
CA GLU A 347 9.82 -9.74 -16.46
C GLU A 347 9.30 -8.31 -16.69
N LYS A 348 8.14 -7.98 -16.13
CA LYS A 348 7.53 -6.64 -16.25
C LYS A 348 8.30 -5.57 -15.48
N ASP A 349 9.08 -5.94 -14.47
CA ASP A 349 9.87 -5.00 -13.67
C ASP A 349 11.17 -4.60 -14.41
N VAL A 350 11.06 -3.57 -15.24
CA VAL A 350 12.18 -3.02 -16.00
C VAL A 350 13.24 -2.41 -15.09
N VAL A 351 12.84 -1.85 -13.94
CA VAL A 351 13.76 -1.20 -12.99
C VAL A 351 14.76 -2.21 -12.45
N LYS A 352 14.29 -3.39 -12.04
CA LYS A 352 15.14 -4.50 -11.58
C LYS A 352 16.26 -4.80 -12.58
N TYR A 353 15.91 -5.13 -13.83
CA TYR A 353 16.91 -5.51 -14.84
C TYR A 353 17.80 -4.34 -15.26
N SER A 354 17.31 -3.09 -15.22
CA SER A 354 18.13 -1.90 -15.47
C SER A 354 19.23 -1.71 -14.42
N GLN A 355 18.93 -1.99 -13.15
CA GLN A 355 19.92 -1.93 -12.07
C GLN A 355 20.96 -3.04 -12.22
N TYR A 356 20.55 -4.26 -12.57
CA TYR A 356 21.47 -5.35 -12.89
C TYR A 356 22.36 -5.01 -14.09
N GLN A 357 21.79 -4.49 -15.19
CA GLN A 357 22.55 -4.05 -16.36
C GLN A 357 23.60 -2.99 -15.97
N ARG A 358 23.22 -2.02 -15.13
CA ARG A 358 24.12 -0.96 -14.66
C ARG A 358 25.25 -1.51 -13.79
N ALA A 359 24.96 -2.48 -12.92
CA ALA A 359 25.95 -3.16 -12.09
C ALA A 359 26.94 -3.97 -12.94
N ILE A 360 26.44 -4.75 -13.89
CA ILE A 360 27.28 -5.56 -14.81
C ILE A 360 28.15 -4.63 -15.67
N CYS A 361 27.58 -3.55 -16.21
CA CYS A 361 28.31 -2.54 -16.98
C CYS A 361 29.49 -1.97 -16.18
N LYS A 362 29.26 -1.51 -14.95
CA LYS A 362 30.32 -1.01 -14.07
C LYS A 362 31.37 -2.07 -13.75
N ALA A 363 30.96 -3.32 -13.50
CA ALA A 363 31.89 -4.42 -13.24
C ALA A 363 32.79 -4.72 -14.46
N LEU A 364 32.24 -4.69 -15.68
CA LEU A 364 32.99 -4.90 -16.91
C LEU A 364 34.02 -3.79 -17.17
N ILE A 365 33.63 -2.53 -16.98
CA ILE A 365 34.54 -1.36 -17.14
C ILE A 365 35.68 -1.45 -16.13
N ASN A 366 35.37 -1.71 -14.86
CA ASN A 366 36.37 -1.75 -13.80
C ASN A 366 37.35 -2.91 -13.95
N ARG A 367 36.90 -4.03 -14.53
CA ARG A 367 37.71 -5.24 -14.70
C ARG A 367 38.62 -5.18 -15.91
N VAL A 368 38.13 -4.69 -17.05
CA VAL A 368 38.89 -4.66 -18.32
C VAL A 368 39.15 -3.20 -18.71
N PRO A 369 40.40 -2.70 -18.62
CA PRO A 369 40.76 -1.38 -19.13
C PRO A 369 40.46 -1.23 -20.61
N ASP A 370 40.18 0.00 -21.08
CA ASP A 370 39.81 0.26 -22.49
C ASP A 370 40.86 -0.25 -23.49
N GLU A 371 42.14 -0.20 -23.13
CA GLU A 371 43.26 -0.69 -23.94
C GLU A 371 43.19 -2.20 -24.22
N GLN A 372 42.54 -2.98 -23.34
CA GLN A 372 42.45 -4.44 -23.41
C GLN A 372 41.06 -4.94 -23.81
N ALA A 373 40.15 -4.01 -24.17
CA ALA A 373 38.77 -4.31 -24.47
C ALA A 373 38.62 -5.36 -25.59
N SER A 374 39.35 -5.21 -26.69
CA SER A 374 39.20 -6.05 -27.90
C SER A 374 39.89 -7.42 -27.82
N THR A 375 40.84 -7.57 -26.88
CA THR A 375 41.68 -8.76 -26.73
C THR A 375 41.22 -9.66 -25.59
N THR A 376 40.66 -9.09 -24.52
CA THR A 376 40.27 -9.85 -23.33
C THR A 376 38.82 -10.31 -23.44
N ILE A 377 38.61 -11.63 -23.35
CA ILE A 377 37.29 -12.23 -23.26
C ILE A 377 36.94 -12.38 -21.79
N THR A 378 35.84 -11.74 -21.36
CA THR A 378 35.31 -11.89 -20.00
C THR A 378 34.29 -13.02 -19.96
N VAL A 379 34.49 -13.99 -19.06
CA VAL A 379 33.56 -15.09 -18.82
C VAL A 379 32.52 -14.65 -17.80
N LEU A 380 31.27 -14.48 -18.23
CA LEU A 380 30.15 -14.11 -17.37
C LEU A 380 29.21 -15.32 -17.22
N MET A 381 28.89 -15.69 -15.99
CA MET A 381 27.96 -16.79 -15.70
C MET A 381 26.72 -16.24 -15.02
N VAL A 382 25.56 -16.42 -15.66
CA VAL A 382 24.25 -16.14 -15.08
C VAL A 382 23.72 -17.43 -14.47
N VAL A 383 23.57 -17.47 -13.14
CA VAL A 383 23.07 -18.63 -12.41
C VAL A 383 21.64 -18.39 -11.91
N GLY A 384 20.71 -19.26 -12.31
CA GLY A 384 19.26 -19.00 -12.20
C GLY A 384 18.77 -18.08 -13.32
N ALA A 385 19.04 -18.45 -14.58
CA ALA A 385 18.75 -17.59 -15.74
C ALA A 385 17.26 -17.39 -16.04
N GLY A 386 16.38 -18.26 -15.52
CA GLY A 386 14.95 -18.26 -15.80
C GLY A 386 14.67 -18.28 -17.31
N ARG A 387 13.82 -17.37 -17.77
CA ARG A 387 13.51 -17.18 -19.20
C ARG A 387 14.49 -16.25 -19.93
N GLY A 388 15.58 -15.82 -19.28
CA GLY A 388 16.68 -15.06 -19.90
C GLY A 388 16.67 -13.52 -19.84
N PRO A 389 15.81 -12.78 -19.10
CA PRO A 389 15.94 -11.32 -18.99
C PRO A 389 17.31 -10.86 -18.46
N LEU A 390 17.87 -11.59 -17.50
CA LEU A 390 19.18 -11.26 -16.93
C LEU A 390 20.33 -11.58 -17.89
N VAL A 391 20.17 -12.62 -18.73
CA VAL A 391 21.08 -12.91 -19.85
C VAL A 391 21.04 -11.75 -20.86
N ARG A 392 19.84 -11.28 -21.21
CA ARG A 392 19.67 -10.10 -22.08
C ARG A 392 20.33 -8.86 -21.47
N ALA A 393 20.08 -8.57 -20.20
CA ALA A 393 20.69 -7.44 -19.49
C ALA A 393 22.23 -7.52 -19.47
N SER A 394 22.78 -8.73 -19.33
CA SER A 394 24.23 -8.97 -19.38
C SER A 394 24.80 -8.62 -20.75
N LEU A 395 24.14 -9.04 -21.84
CA LEU A 395 24.57 -8.69 -23.21
C LEU A 395 24.39 -7.20 -23.51
N GLN A 396 23.28 -6.59 -23.08
CA GLN A 396 22.99 -5.17 -23.29
C GLN A 396 23.89 -4.23 -22.49
N SER A 397 24.49 -4.69 -21.38
CA SER A 397 25.46 -3.88 -20.63
C SER A 397 26.66 -3.43 -21.48
N LEU A 398 27.01 -4.17 -22.53
CA LEU A 398 28.04 -3.80 -23.50
C LEU A 398 27.70 -2.55 -24.33
N CYS A 399 26.46 -2.07 -24.31
CA CYS A 399 26.00 -0.91 -25.10
C CYS A 399 25.97 0.41 -24.29
N THR A 400 26.11 0.34 -22.95
CA THR A 400 25.83 1.48 -22.04
C THR A 400 27.08 2.05 -21.35
N SER A 401 28.27 1.59 -21.70
CA SER A 401 29.52 1.98 -21.02
C SER A 401 30.27 3.17 -21.63
N SER A 402 29.68 3.89 -22.60
CA SER A 402 30.25 5.13 -23.14
C SER A 402 29.61 6.35 -22.47
N ASN A 403 30.36 7.44 -22.30
CA ASN A 403 29.90 8.76 -21.78
C ASN A 403 28.84 9.46 -22.68
N ALA A 404 28.08 8.70 -23.49
CA ALA A 404 27.11 9.22 -24.44
C ALA A 404 25.67 9.31 -23.87
N SER A 405 25.45 8.97 -22.59
CA SER A 405 24.12 9.03 -21.97
C SER A 405 23.54 10.45 -21.94
N ASP A 406 24.38 11.49 -21.93
CA ASP A 406 23.90 12.88 -21.93
C ASP A 406 23.48 13.34 -23.35
N SER A 407 24.13 12.85 -24.40
CA SER A 407 23.83 13.24 -25.80
C SER A 407 22.59 12.54 -26.38
N CYS A 408 22.41 11.25 -26.10
CA CYS A 408 21.24 10.51 -26.60
C CYS A 408 19.93 10.97 -25.95
N HIS A 409 19.98 11.42 -24.68
CA HIS A 409 18.80 11.92 -23.99
C HIS A 409 18.35 13.30 -24.51
N ASP A 410 19.29 14.13 -24.97
CA ASP A 410 19.04 15.44 -25.57
C ASP A 410 18.50 15.34 -27.01
N ILE A 411 19.01 14.39 -27.81
CA ILE A 411 18.46 14.10 -29.14
C ILE A 411 17.01 13.61 -29.05
N PHE A 412 16.69 12.78 -28.05
CA PHE A 412 15.32 12.29 -27.83
C PHE A 412 14.35 13.40 -27.41
N ARG A 413 14.80 14.36 -26.57
CA ARG A 413 14.02 15.55 -26.19
C ARG A 413 13.79 16.50 -27.37
N HIS A 414 14.75 16.63 -28.28
CA HIS A 414 14.64 17.53 -29.43
C HIS A 414 13.72 17.01 -30.54
N PHE A 415 13.60 15.69 -30.70
CA PHE A 415 12.85 15.09 -31.83
C PHE A 415 11.47 14.53 -31.46
N PHE A 416 11.20 14.18 -30.19
CA PHE A 416 9.98 13.43 -29.83
C PHE A 416 9.08 14.06 -28.75
N LEU A 417 9.42 15.22 -28.19
CA LEU A 417 8.50 15.99 -27.35
C LEU A 417 7.86 17.12 -28.16
N PRO A 418 6.52 17.26 -28.17
CA PRO A 418 5.89 18.46 -28.72
C PRO A 418 6.23 19.63 -27.79
N GLN A 419 6.82 20.70 -28.32
CA GLN A 419 6.85 21.96 -27.59
C GLN A 419 5.43 22.45 -27.38
N ALA A 420 4.98 22.46 -26.13
CA ALA A 420 3.69 22.99 -25.75
C ALA A 420 3.71 24.52 -25.87
N SER A 421 3.12 25.04 -26.95
CA SER A 421 2.65 26.42 -27.01
C SER A 421 1.15 26.43 -27.31
N ASN A 422 0.38 26.92 -26.34
CA ASN A 422 -1.00 27.40 -26.38
C ASN A 422 -1.75 27.34 -27.72
N SER A 423 -2.77 26.50 -27.82
CA SER A 423 -4.13 26.90 -28.25
C SER A 423 -5.09 25.71 -28.22
N GLN A 424 -6.33 26.01 -27.85
CA GLN A 424 -7.46 25.10 -27.69
C GLN A 424 -7.93 24.51 -29.05
N LEU A 425 -8.25 23.20 -29.08
CA LEU A 425 -9.42 22.56 -29.74
C LEU A 425 -9.20 21.03 -29.93
N PRO A 426 -10.28 20.20 -29.97
CA PRO A 426 -10.20 18.77 -29.69
C PRO A 426 -9.79 17.92 -30.90
N VAL A 427 -8.97 16.89 -30.65
CA VAL A 427 -8.53 15.93 -31.66
C VAL A 427 -9.61 14.86 -31.87
N GLN A 428 -10.34 14.98 -32.98
CA GLN A 428 -11.08 13.89 -33.61
C GLN A 428 -10.11 13.14 -34.55
N LEU A 429 -9.98 11.82 -34.36
CA LEU A 429 -9.24 10.95 -35.27
C LEU A 429 -9.87 10.97 -36.67
N PHE A 430 -9.12 11.42 -37.67
CA PHE A 430 -9.38 11.09 -39.08
C PHE A 430 -8.12 10.51 -39.73
N LEU A 431 -8.25 9.24 -40.16
CA LEU A 431 -7.33 8.54 -41.04
C LEU A 431 -7.47 9.12 -42.47
N HIS A 432 -6.43 9.75 -43.00
CA HIS A 432 -6.25 9.94 -44.44
C HIS A 432 -4.76 9.92 -44.83
N PRO A 433 -4.37 9.35 -46.00
CA PRO A 433 -2.98 9.12 -46.36
C PRO A 433 -2.34 10.38 -46.95
N VAL A 434 -1.20 10.81 -46.39
CA VAL A 434 -0.43 11.95 -46.89
C VAL A 434 0.40 11.52 -48.11
N LYS A 435 0.22 12.24 -49.23
CA LYS A 435 0.97 12.12 -50.49
C LYS A 435 2.39 12.71 -50.38
N SER A 436 3.22 12.33 -51.34
CA SER A 436 4.69 12.37 -51.42
C SER A 436 5.42 13.73 -51.44
N SER A 437 5.10 14.73 -50.61
CA SER A 437 5.80 16.04 -50.66
C SER A 437 6.81 16.34 -49.53
N CYS A 438 6.91 15.51 -48.48
CA CYS A 438 7.85 15.76 -47.36
C CYS A 438 9.34 15.45 -47.65
N CYS A 439 9.68 14.78 -48.76
CA CYS A 439 11.07 14.39 -49.03
C CYS A 439 12.02 15.54 -49.42
N HIS A 440 11.54 16.75 -49.70
CA HIS A 440 12.41 17.87 -50.09
C HIS A 440 12.90 18.73 -48.92
N HIS A 441 12.16 18.81 -47.80
CA HIS A 441 12.64 19.53 -46.60
C HIS A 441 13.65 18.72 -45.77
N PHE A 442 13.69 17.40 -45.93
CA PHE A 442 14.64 16.53 -45.23
C PHE A 442 16.09 16.67 -45.73
N ARG A 443 16.29 17.20 -46.94
CA ARG A 443 17.61 17.29 -47.60
C ARG A 443 18.38 18.57 -47.27
N SER A 444 17.71 19.66 -46.89
CA SER A 444 18.36 20.96 -46.69
C SER A 444 18.88 21.17 -45.26
N GLY A 445 18.30 20.52 -44.25
CA GLY A 445 18.73 20.65 -42.84
C GLY A 445 19.94 19.79 -42.45
N LEU A 446 20.19 18.68 -43.15
CA LEU A 446 21.25 17.71 -42.79
C LEU A 446 22.64 18.04 -43.37
N LEU A 447 22.75 19.01 -44.27
CA LEU A 447 24.04 19.42 -44.86
C LEU A 447 24.81 20.44 -44.01
N ALA A 448 24.26 20.90 -42.88
CA ALA A 448 24.88 21.94 -42.06
C ALA A 448 25.80 21.40 -40.94
N TYR A 449 25.86 20.08 -40.72
CA TYR A 449 26.71 19.46 -39.69
C TYR A 449 27.24 18.10 -40.19
N SER A 450 28.32 18.09 -40.98
CA SER A 450 29.14 16.88 -41.11
C SER A 450 30.55 17.23 -41.60
N SER A 451 31.55 16.85 -40.83
CA SER A 451 32.97 16.91 -41.21
C SER A 451 33.67 15.55 -41.09
N SER A 452 32.91 14.46 -40.99
CA SER A 452 33.46 13.09 -40.93
C SER A 452 32.75 12.16 -41.92
N THR A 453 33.56 11.35 -42.62
CA THR A 453 33.17 10.39 -43.67
C THR A 453 32.17 9.32 -43.20
N ASP A 454 32.10 9.02 -41.90
CA ASP A 454 31.21 8.00 -41.33
C ASP A 454 29.72 8.43 -41.29
N SER A 455 29.45 9.73 -41.19
CA SER A 455 28.08 10.25 -41.18
C SER A 455 27.37 10.07 -42.53
N PHE A 456 28.13 9.96 -43.63
CA PHE A 456 27.59 9.82 -44.98
C PHE A 456 27.08 8.40 -45.28
N ASN A 457 27.76 7.37 -44.72
CA ASN A 457 27.32 5.98 -44.83
C ASN A 457 26.05 5.72 -44.00
N TYR A 458 25.94 6.38 -42.84
CA TYR A 458 24.77 6.31 -41.96
C TYR A 458 23.49 6.88 -42.61
N ILE A 459 23.60 8.02 -43.30
CA ILE A 459 22.49 8.65 -44.02
C ILE A 459 22.05 7.81 -45.23
N CYS A 460 23.00 7.19 -45.94
CA CYS A 460 22.70 6.30 -47.07
C CYS A 460 22.02 4.99 -46.63
N PHE A 461 22.34 4.46 -45.45
CA PHE A 461 21.75 3.24 -44.90
C PHE A 461 20.31 3.46 -44.41
N MET A 462 20.05 4.56 -43.67
CA MET A 462 18.70 4.95 -43.24
C MET A 462 17.75 5.20 -44.42
N SER A 463 18.26 5.78 -45.52
CA SER A 463 17.51 5.98 -46.77
C SER A 463 17.09 4.66 -47.45
N ARG A 464 17.87 3.58 -47.29
CA ARG A 464 17.54 2.23 -47.80
C ARG A 464 16.46 1.56 -46.94
N ILE A 465 16.55 1.65 -45.62
CA ILE A 465 15.55 1.08 -44.70
C ILE A 465 14.18 1.76 -44.86
N CYS A 466 14.14 3.09 -44.96
CA CYS A 466 12.88 3.81 -45.21
C CYS A 466 12.23 3.44 -46.55
N LYS A 467 13.01 3.13 -47.60
CA LYS A 467 12.48 2.71 -48.91
C LYS A 467 11.87 1.31 -48.89
N ASP A 468 12.39 0.39 -48.08
CA ASP A 468 11.84 -0.96 -47.97
C ASP A 468 10.58 -1.03 -47.09
N VAL A 469 10.51 -0.21 -46.03
CA VAL A 469 9.34 -0.11 -45.15
C VAL A 469 8.13 0.53 -45.87
N SER A 470 8.36 1.47 -46.79
CA SER A 470 7.29 2.09 -47.59
C SER A 470 6.54 1.13 -48.51
N LYS A 471 7.08 -0.06 -48.82
CA LYS A 471 6.46 -1.01 -49.75
C LYS A 471 5.53 -2.04 -49.10
N ARG A 472 5.45 -2.12 -47.76
CA ARG A 472 4.62 -3.11 -47.04
C ARG A 472 3.80 -2.44 -45.94
N GLY A 473 2.67 -1.85 -46.32
CA GLY A 473 1.82 -0.99 -45.49
C GLY A 473 1.05 -1.63 -44.32
N LYS A 474 1.54 -2.70 -43.69
CA LYS A 474 0.88 -3.32 -42.51
C LYS A 474 1.82 -3.73 -41.36
N LEU A 475 3.07 -3.28 -41.34
CA LEU A 475 4.07 -3.72 -40.34
C LEU A 475 4.68 -2.61 -39.48
N TRP A 476 4.01 -1.47 -39.29
CA TRP A 476 4.60 -0.33 -38.57
C TRP A 476 4.88 -0.58 -37.08
N HIS A 477 4.07 -1.37 -36.36
CA HIS A 477 4.33 -1.68 -34.94
C HIS A 477 5.43 -2.75 -34.74
N LEU A 478 5.51 -3.76 -35.60
CA LEU A 478 6.57 -4.78 -35.53
C LEU A 478 7.93 -4.26 -36.03
N ALA A 479 7.95 -3.32 -36.97
CA ALA A 479 9.18 -2.71 -37.48
C ALA A 479 9.79 -1.69 -36.49
N SER A 480 8.98 -0.98 -35.70
CA SER A 480 9.47 -0.04 -34.68
C SER A 480 10.22 -0.76 -33.55
N LEU A 481 9.67 -1.88 -33.05
CA LEU A 481 10.33 -2.73 -32.05
C LEU A 481 11.59 -3.43 -32.59
N ARG A 482 11.58 -3.88 -33.85
CA ARG A 482 12.79 -4.44 -34.50
C ARG A 482 13.86 -3.38 -34.76
N CYS A 483 13.51 -2.14 -35.06
CA CYS A 483 14.49 -1.06 -35.23
C CYS A 483 15.10 -0.65 -33.89
N PHE A 484 14.34 -0.67 -32.79
CA PHE A 484 14.86 -0.44 -31.44
C PHE A 484 15.79 -1.56 -30.98
N LEU A 485 15.43 -2.82 -31.24
CA LEU A 485 16.29 -3.99 -30.97
C LEU A 485 17.57 -3.99 -31.83
N CYS A 486 17.46 -3.62 -33.11
CA CYS A 486 18.59 -3.54 -34.04
C CYS A 486 19.57 -2.42 -33.65
N PHE A 487 19.06 -1.30 -33.10
CA PHE A 487 19.88 -0.23 -32.55
C PHE A 487 20.72 -0.70 -31.35
N CYS A 488 20.16 -1.53 -30.47
CA CYS A 488 20.92 -2.09 -29.35
C CYS A 488 21.94 -3.14 -29.81
N THR A 489 21.65 -3.95 -30.83
CA THR A 489 22.65 -4.91 -31.35
C THR A 489 23.78 -4.25 -32.14
N LEU A 490 23.52 -3.12 -32.81
CA LEU A 490 24.57 -2.31 -33.47
C LEU A 490 25.40 -1.49 -32.47
N ALA A 491 24.84 -1.14 -31.31
CA ALA A 491 25.58 -0.46 -30.23
C ALA A 491 26.53 -1.38 -29.44
N ALA A 492 26.42 -2.71 -29.58
CA ALA A 492 27.37 -3.67 -28.99
C ALA A 492 28.79 -3.54 -29.57
N GLU A 493 28.94 -2.89 -30.74
CA GLU A 493 30.23 -2.58 -31.35
C GLU A 493 30.96 -1.40 -30.68
N GLU A 494 30.31 -0.60 -29.81
CA GLU A 494 30.88 0.67 -29.33
C GLU A 494 31.87 0.54 -28.17
N THR A 495 31.92 -0.58 -27.44
CA THR A 495 32.83 -0.75 -26.28
C THR A 495 34.01 -1.66 -26.56
N GLY A 496 33.95 -2.41 -27.66
CA GLY A 496 34.97 -3.37 -28.08
C GLY A 496 35.18 -4.57 -27.14
N ARG A 497 34.48 -4.65 -26.00
CA ARG A 497 34.67 -5.68 -24.96
C ARG A 497 33.95 -6.99 -25.34
N LYS A 498 34.67 -8.11 -25.25
CA LYS A 498 34.13 -9.43 -25.60
C LYS A 498 33.62 -10.18 -24.37
N LEU A 499 32.42 -10.74 -24.48
CA LEU A 499 31.76 -11.50 -23.42
C LEU A 499 31.49 -12.93 -23.88
N LYS A 500 31.76 -13.91 -23.01
CA LYS A 500 31.30 -15.29 -23.15
C LYS A 500 30.33 -15.59 -22.01
N VAL A 501 29.07 -15.87 -22.34
CA VAL A 501 28.01 -16.03 -21.35
C VAL A 501 27.64 -17.50 -21.15
N TYR A 502 27.58 -17.93 -19.90
CA TYR A 502 26.93 -19.19 -19.52
C TYR A 502 25.61 -18.87 -18.82
N ALA A 503 24.51 -19.43 -19.31
CA ALA A 503 23.20 -19.30 -18.69
C ALA A 503 22.81 -20.63 -18.04
N VAL A 504 22.94 -20.71 -16.71
CA VAL A 504 22.68 -21.92 -15.92
C VAL A 504 21.28 -21.85 -15.34
N GLU A 505 20.46 -22.86 -15.62
CA GLU A 505 19.08 -22.96 -15.14
C GLU A 505 18.73 -24.41 -14.82
N LYS A 506 18.07 -24.64 -13.67
CA LYS A 506 17.68 -25.97 -13.22
C LYS A 506 16.27 -26.37 -13.67
N ASN A 507 15.38 -25.40 -13.89
CA ASN A 507 14.01 -25.63 -14.35
C ASN A 507 14.01 -26.02 -15.83
N PRO A 508 13.72 -27.30 -16.18
CA PRO A 508 13.79 -27.75 -17.57
C PRO A 508 12.79 -27.03 -18.48
N ASN A 509 11.68 -26.52 -17.93
CA ASN A 509 10.67 -25.78 -18.70
C ASN A 509 11.18 -24.39 -19.12
N ALA A 510 11.90 -23.72 -18.22
CA ALA A 510 12.52 -22.43 -18.50
C ALA A 510 13.65 -22.56 -19.54
N VAL A 511 14.43 -23.64 -19.47
CA VAL A 511 15.50 -23.97 -20.43
C VAL A 511 14.99 -24.05 -21.87
N ILE A 512 13.81 -24.64 -22.11
CA ILE A 512 13.19 -24.69 -23.46
C ILE A 512 12.96 -23.27 -24.00
N THR A 513 12.45 -22.38 -23.15
CA THR A 513 12.22 -20.97 -23.51
C THR A 513 13.54 -20.26 -23.76
N LEU A 514 14.56 -20.52 -22.94
CA LEU A 514 15.88 -19.92 -23.06
C LEU A 514 16.59 -20.33 -24.36
N HIS A 515 16.48 -21.60 -24.79
CA HIS A 515 16.97 -22.05 -26.09
C HIS A 515 16.29 -21.33 -27.25
N SER A 516 14.96 -21.18 -27.15
CA SER A 516 14.18 -20.46 -28.16
C SER A 516 14.61 -18.99 -28.24
N LEU A 517 14.83 -18.35 -27.08
CA LEU A 517 15.30 -16.98 -26.99
C LEU A 517 16.67 -16.78 -27.64
N VAL A 518 17.65 -17.61 -27.26
CA VAL A 518 19.03 -17.52 -27.80
C VAL A 518 19.02 -17.63 -29.32
N LYS A 519 18.23 -18.56 -29.88
CA LYS A 519 18.10 -18.74 -31.33
C LYS A 519 17.36 -17.58 -32.02
N LEU A 520 16.33 -17.02 -31.37
CA LEU A 520 15.57 -15.90 -31.94
C LEU A 520 16.38 -14.60 -32.01
N GLU A 521 17.26 -14.39 -31.03
CA GLU A 521 18.08 -13.19 -30.89
C GLU A 521 19.45 -13.31 -31.57
N GLY A 522 19.82 -14.49 -32.08
CA GLY A 522 21.11 -14.71 -32.74
C GLY A 522 22.29 -14.80 -31.76
N TRP A 523 22.06 -15.27 -30.53
CA TRP A 523 23.07 -15.32 -29.46
C TRP A 523 23.84 -16.64 -29.39
N GLU A 524 23.70 -17.52 -30.39
CA GLU A 524 24.30 -18.86 -30.39
C GLU A 524 25.82 -18.87 -30.19
N ASP A 525 26.52 -17.85 -30.72
CA ASP A 525 27.97 -17.74 -30.62
C ASP A 525 28.45 -17.16 -29.28
N ALA A 526 27.56 -16.48 -28.54
CA ALA A 526 27.90 -15.76 -27.31
C ALA A 526 27.38 -16.42 -26.03
N VAL A 527 26.26 -17.16 -26.11
CA VAL A 527 25.54 -17.71 -24.95
C VAL A 527 25.52 -19.24 -25.01
N THR A 528 26.09 -19.88 -23.98
CA THR A 528 25.99 -21.32 -23.75
C THR A 528 24.95 -21.61 -22.67
N ILE A 529 23.92 -22.39 -23.01
CA ILE A 529 22.86 -22.78 -22.07
C ILE A 529 23.25 -24.06 -21.33
N ILE A 530 23.10 -24.06 -20.01
CA ILE A 530 23.40 -25.18 -19.13
C ILE A 530 22.15 -25.56 -18.33
N SER A 531 21.58 -26.73 -18.63
CA SER A 531 20.45 -27.31 -17.89
C SER A 531 20.98 -28.08 -16.67
N SER A 532 21.15 -27.40 -15.55
CA SER A 532 21.70 -28.00 -14.33
C SER A 532 21.44 -27.14 -13.09
N ASP A 533 21.45 -27.78 -11.92
CA ASP A 533 21.59 -27.06 -10.66
C ASP A 533 23.02 -26.49 -10.56
N MET A 534 23.14 -25.19 -10.29
CA MET A 534 24.43 -24.51 -10.16
C MET A 534 25.33 -25.16 -9.09
N ARG A 535 24.76 -25.79 -8.07
CA ARG A 535 25.47 -26.49 -7.00
C ARG A 535 26.05 -27.83 -7.44
N CYS A 536 25.61 -28.38 -8.56
CA CYS A 536 26.08 -29.66 -9.10
C CYS A 536 26.91 -29.50 -10.40
N TRP A 537 26.79 -28.37 -11.09
CA TRP A 537 27.46 -28.16 -12.38
C TRP A 537 28.99 -28.03 -12.27
N ASN A 538 29.73 -28.83 -13.03
CA ASN A 538 31.18 -28.70 -13.17
C ASN A 538 31.50 -27.81 -14.38
N ALA A 539 31.74 -26.52 -14.12
CA ALA A 539 32.02 -25.55 -15.17
C ALA A 539 33.33 -25.88 -15.91
N PRO A 540 33.38 -25.78 -17.25
CA PRO A 540 34.57 -26.10 -18.04
C PRO A 540 35.69 -25.06 -17.87
N GLU A 541 35.34 -23.85 -17.42
CA GLU A 541 36.26 -22.76 -17.13
C GLU A 541 35.70 -21.91 -15.98
N LYS A 542 36.54 -21.06 -15.37
CA LYS A 542 36.10 -20.20 -14.26
C LYS A 542 35.52 -18.86 -14.74
N ALA A 543 34.50 -18.38 -14.05
CA ALA A 543 33.85 -17.08 -14.27
C ALA A 543 34.73 -15.92 -13.79
N ASP A 544 34.72 -14.84 -14.57
CA ASP A 544 35.17 -13.52 -14.17
C ASP A 544 34.08 -12.77 -13.38
N ILE A 545 32.83 -12.92 -13.82
CA ILE A 545 31.66 -12.32 -13.19
C ILE A 545 30.57 -13.39 -13.05
N LEU A 546 30.05 -13.56 -11.84
CA LEU A 546 28.91 -14.41 -11.53
C LEU A 546 27.70 -13.54 -11.22
N VAL A 547 26.61 -13.70 -11.96
CA VAL A 547 25.39 -12.90 -11.81
C VAL A 547 24.23 -13.79 -11.41
N SER A 548 23.44 -13.38 -10.42
CA SER A 548 22.26 -14.10 -9.96
C SER A 548 21.14 -13.17 -9.50
N GLU A 549 19.91 -13.66 -9.56
CA GLU A 549 18.73 -13.03 -8.99
C GLU A 549 17.93 -14.14 -8.30
N LEU A 550 18.30 -14.41 -7.04
CA LEU A 550 17.75 -15.49 -6.21
C LEU A 550 17.22 -14.92 -4.88
N LEU A 551 16.84 -13.64 -4.89
CA LEU A 551 16.49 -12.89 -3.70
C LEU A 551 14.99 -12.98 -3.46
N GLY A 552 14.60 -13.36 -2.25
CA GLY A 552 13.22 -13.22 -1.81
C GLY A 552 12.95 -11.89 -1.11
N SER A 553 11.71 -11.68 -0.66
CA SER A 553 11.30 -10.47 0.08
C SER A 553 12.06 -10.19 1.39
N PHE A 554 12.76 -11.20 1.92
CA PHE A 554 13.64 -11.10 3.08
C PHE A 554 15.12 -11.33 2.70
N GLY A 555 15.47 -11.14 1.42
CA GLY A 555 16.82 -11.31 0.89
C GLY A 555 17.19 -12.79 0.75
N ASP A 556 17.48 -13.47 1.87
CA ASP A 556 18.01 -14.82 1.88
C ASP A 556 16.95 -15.95 1.92
N ASN A 557 15.65 -15.60 1.96
CA ASN A 557 14.56 -16.57 2.13
C ASN A 557 14.27 -17.46 0.91
N GLU A 558 14.96 -17.24 -0.21
CA GLU A 558 14.95 -18.10 -1.40
C GLU A 558 16.28 -18.85 -1.59
N LEU A 559 17.07 -18.96 -0.51
CA LEU A 559 18.30 -19.76 -0.44
C LEU A 559 19.42 -19.31 -1.39
N SER A 560 19.46 -18.00 -1.69
CA SER A 560 20.58 -17.38 -2.40
C SER A 560 21.94 -17.74 -1.76
N PRO A 561 22.13 -17.72 -0.42
CA PRO A 561 23.42 -18.08 0.18
C PRO A 561 23.88 -19.49 -0.20
N GLU A 562 23.03 -20.51 0.00
CA GLU A 562 23.38 -21.91 -0.29
C GLU A 562 23.59 -22.17 -1.78
N CYS A 563 22.83 -21.49 -2.64
CA CYS A 563 23.02 -21.56 -4.09
C CYS A 563 24.37 -20.98 -4.52
N LEU A 564 24.71 -19.78 -4.02
CA LEU A 564 25.91 -19.06 -4.42
C LEU A 564 27.19 -19.64 -3.80
N ASP A 565 27.12 -20.19 -2.58
CA ASP A 565 28.23 -20.95 -1.98
C ASP A 565 28.60 -22.16 -2.85
N GLY A 566 27.58 -22.86 -3.37
CA GLY A 566 27.79 -23.93 -4.33
C GLY A 566 28.43 -23.43 -5.62
N ALA A 567 27.89 -22.34 -6.19
CA ALA A 567 28.37 -21.77 -7.44
C ALA A 567 29.79 -21.16 -7.35
N GLN A 568 30.22 -20.72 -6.16
CA GLN A 568 31.49 -20.02 -5.96
C GLN A 568 32.72 -20.83 -6.40
N ARG A 569 32.65 -22.17 -6.40
CA ARG A 569 33.78 -23.03 -6.82
C ARG A 569 34.27 -22.75 -8.24
N PHE A 570 33.40 -22.25 -9.12
CA PHE A 570 33.74 -21.89 -10.49
C PHE A 570 33.92 -20.37 -10.69
N LEU A 571 33.97 -19.57 -9.63
CA LEU A 571 34.41 -18.18 -9.69
C LEU A 571 35.95 -18.11 -9.60
N LYS A 572 36.58 -17.19 -10.35
CA LYS A 572 38.01 -16.88 -10.20
C LYS A 572 38.28 -16.26 -8.81
N PRO A 573 39.51 -16.36 -8.28
CA PRO A 573 39.86 -15.75 -6.97
C PRO A 573 39.65 -14.23 -6.93
N ASP A 574 39.80 -13.55 -8.07
CA ASP A 574 39.54 -12.12 -8.27
C ASP A 574 38.17 -11.86 -8.94
N GLY A 575 37.32 -12.88 -9.00
CA GLY A 575 36.03 -12.82 -9.66
C GLY A 575 35.00 -12.01 -8.87
N ILE A 576 34.05 -11.41 -9.58
CA ILE A 576 33.02 -10.54 -9.02
C ILE A 576 31.70 -11.33 -8.91
N SER A 577 31.03 -11.26 -7.76
CA SER A 577 29.64 -11.71 -7.64
C SER A 577 28.68 -10.51 -7.68
N ILE A 578 27.56 -10.68 -8.37
CA ILE A 578 26.45 -9.73 -8.45
C ILE A 578 25.16 -10.53 -8.11
N PRO A 579 24.48 -10.25 -6.98
CA PRO A 579 24.78 -9.22 -6.00
C PRO A 579 26.05 -9.48 -5.20
N SER A 580 26.75 -8.42 -4.79
CA SER A 580 27.92 -8.51 -3.93
C SER A 580 27.53 -8.72 -2.46
N SER A 581 26.40 -8.17 -2.03
CA SER A 581 25.86 -8.42 -0.70
C SER A 581 24.39 -8.07 -0.62
N TYR A 582 23.71 -8.59 0.39
CA TYR A 582 22.35 -8.20 0.71
C TYR A 582 22.08 -8.36 2.20
N THR A 583 21.22 -7.49 2.71
CA THR A 583 20.85 -7.41 4.13
C THR A 583 19.34 -7.43 4.28
N SER A 584 18.84 -8.29 5.17
CA SER A 584 17.44 -8.32 5.58
C SER A 584 17.16 -7.33 6.71
N PHE A 585 15.93 -6.79 6.77
CA PHE A 585 15.52 -5.80 7.76
C PHE A 585 14.18 -6.17 8.39
N LEU A 586 13.98 -5.88 9.67
CA LEU A 586 12.71 -6.10 10.39
C LEU A 586 12.16 -4.80 10.97
N GLN A 587 10.83 -4.72 11.06
CA GLN A 587 10.09 -3.60 11.63
C GLN A 587 8.85 -4.08 12.40
N PRO A 588 8.63 -3.66 13.66
CA PRO A 588 7.42 -4.00 14.40
C PRO A 588 6.20 -3.26 13.85
N VAL A 589 5.09 -3.97 13.67
CA VAL A 589 3.86 -3.42 13.10
C VAL A 589 2.61 -3.76 13.90
N THR A 590 1.68 -2.81 13.99
CA THR A 590 0.28 -3.08 14.30
C THR A 590 -0.44 -3.40 13.00
N ALA A 591 -0.96 -4.62 12.85
CA ALA A 591 -1.64 -5.09 11.64
C ALA A 591 -2.85 -5.97 12.01
N THR A 592 -3.89 -5.38 12.59
CA THR A 592 -5.05 -6.11 13.12
C THR A 592 -5.74 -6.95 12.05
N LYS A 593 -5.85 -6.44 10.81
CA LYS A 593 -6.40 -7.19 9.67
C LYS A 593 -5.58 -8.45 9.39
N LEU A 594 -4.26 -8.32 9.20
CA LEU A 594 -3.39 -9.45 8.88
C LEU A 594 -3.39 -10.50 10.00
N TYR A 595 -3.41 -10.05 11.26
CA TYR A 595 -3.53 -10.96 12.41
C TYR A 595 -4.84 -11.75 12.38
N ASN A 596 -5.96 -11.10 12.11
CA ASN A 596 -7.26 -11.77 12.01
C ASN A 596 -7.32 -12.73 10.83
N ASP A 597 -6.71 -12.39 9.70
CA ASP A 597 -6.60 -13.28 8.53
C ASP A 597 -5.83 -14.56 8.90
N VAL A 598 -4.67 -14.45 9.58
CA VAL A 598 -3.91 -15.61 10.09
C VAL A 598 -4.73 -16.41 11.11
N LYS A 599 -5.36 -15.72 12.08
CA LYS A 599 -6.19 -16.32 13.13
C LYS A 599 -7.37 -17.11 12.56
N SER A 600 -7.91 -16.70 11.42
CA SER A 600 -9.07 -17.34 10.79
C SER A 600 -8.83 -18.79 10.38
N HIS A 601 -7.56 -19.19 10.15
CA HIS A 601 -7.17 -20.56 9.85
C HIS A 601 -7.27 -21.50 11.07
N LYS A 602 -7.29 -20.96 12.30
CA LYS A 602 -7.47 -21.71 13.56
C LYS A 602 -6.42 -22.79 13.79
N ASP A 603 -5.19 -22.60 13.30
CA ASP A 603 -4.08 -23.50 13.56
C ASP A 603 -2.78 -22.75 13.92
N LEU A 604 -1.83 -23.52 14.43
CA LEU A 604 -0.53 -23.01 14.85
C LEU A 604 0.42 -22.76 13.66
N ALA A 605 0.27 -23.54 12.58
CA ALA A 605 1.19 -23.50 11.46
C ALA A 605 1.17 -22.15 10.75
N HIS A 606 -0.02 -21.53 10.64
CA HIS A 606 -0.16 -20.21 10.02
C HIS A 606 0.50 -19.10 10.85
N PHE A 607 0.47 -19.18 12.19
CA PHE A 607 1.22 -18.25 13.04
C PHE A 607 2.74 -18.49 13.05
N GLU A 608 3.20 -19.61 12.50
CA GLU A 608 4.62 -19.98 12.40
C GLU A 608 5.13 -19.94 10.95
N THR A 609 4.36 -19.33 10.05
CA THR A 609 4.68 -19.16 8.64
C THR A 609 4.90 -17.69 8.33
N ALA A 610 5.88 -17.40 7.47
CA ALA A 610 6.10 -16.05 6.96
C ALA A 610 5.30 -15.85 5.67
N TYR A 611 4.76 -14.65 5.45
CA TYR A 611 3.88 -14.35 4.31
C TYR A 611 4.38 -13.17 3.50
N VAL A 612 4.42 -13.28 2.17
CA VAL A 612 4.59 -12.12 1.28
C VAL A 612 3.26 -11.37 1.21
N VAL A 613 3.29 -10.05 1.45
CA VAL A 613 2.06 -9.23 1.51
C VAL A 613 2.32 -7.77 1.16
N LYS A 614 1.46 -7.18 0.32
CA LYS A 614 1.43 -5.73 0.12
C LYS A 614 0.80 -5.07 1.34
N LEU A 615 1.63 -4.70 2.31
CA LEU A 615 1.20 -4.04 3.55
C LEU A 615 0.44 -2.74 3.24
N HIS A 616 -0.80 -2.65 3.72
CA HIS A 616 -1.65 -1.49 3.51
C HIS A 616 -2.26 -0.99 4.83
N ARG A 617 -3.10 -1.76 5.52
CA ARG A 617 -3.69 -1.38 6.82
C ARG A 617 -2.76 -1.73 7.98
N VAL A 618 -1.64 -1.01 8.06
CA VAL A 618 -0.62 -1.22 9.08
C VAL A 618 -0.15 0.09 9.71
N ALA A 619 0.17 0.05 11.01
CA ALA A 619 0.94 1.09 11.66
C ALA A 619 2.37 0.59 11.91
N ARG A 620 3.36 1.34 11.43
CA ARG A 620 4.79 1.07 11.64
C ARG A 620 5.22 1.73 12.94
N LEU A 621 5.68 0.96 13.91
CA LEU A 621 5.85 1.42 15.29
C LEU A 621 7.27 1.92 15.62
N ALA A 622 8.26 1.49 14.85
CA ALA A 622 9.65 1.90 14.99
C ALA A 622 10.35 1.86 13.62
N PRO A 623 11.53 2.49 13.45
CA PRO A 623 12.36 2.30 12.26
C PRO A 623 12.75 0.84 12.02
N THR A 624 13.14 0.53 10.79
CA THR A 624 13.67 -0.78 10.39
C THR A 624 15.05 -1.00 11.03
N LEU A 625 15.37 -2.25 11.36
CA LEU A 625 16.70 -2.65 11.83
C LEU A 625 17.26 -3.81 11.00
N PRO A 626 18.57 -3.80 10.66
CA PRO A 626 19.21 -4.86 9.90
C PRO A 626 19.33 -6.16 10.71
N VAL A 627 19.08 -7.29 10.06
CA VAL A 627 18.97 -8.63 10.65
C VAL A 627 20.14 -9.50 10.25
N PHE A 628 20.15 -10.00 9.02
CA PHE A 628 21.19 -10.87 8.47
C PHE A 628 21.79 -10.26 7.21
N THR A 629 23.10 -10.34 7.10
CA THR A 629 23.85 -9.91 5.90
C THR A 629 24.62 -11.10 5.34
N PHE A 630 24.60 -11.23 4.03
CA PHE A 630 25.40 -12.18 3.26
C PHE A 630 26.21 -11.43 2.22
N THR A 631 27.43 -11.89 1.98
CA THR A 631 28.38 -11.28 1.06
C THR A 631 28.89 -12.36 0.11
N HIS A 632 29.01 -12.02 -1.16
CA HIS A 632 29.44 -12.93 -2.21
C HIS A 632 30.58 -12.28 -3.01
N PRO A 633 31.70 -12.98 -3.25
CA PRO A 633 32.03 -14.32 -2.73
C PRO A 633 32.33 -14.34 -1.22
N GLU A 634 31.98 -15.44 -0.55
CA GLU A 634 32.27 -15.72 0.86
C GLU A 634 33.42 -16.71 0.98
N TYR A 635 34.61 -16.22 1.36
CA TYR A 635 35.81 -17.07 1.52
C TYR A 635 36.05 -17.54 2.95
N SER A 636 35.30 -17.03 3.93
CA SER A 636 35.33 -17.57 5.27
C SER A 636 34.45 -18.82 5.30
N ASN A 637 34.99 -19.96 5.76
CA ASN A 637 34.26 -21.24 5.89
C ASN A 637 33.17 -21.19 7.00
N LYS A 638 32.43 -20.08 7.10
CA LYS A 638 31.32 -19.89 8.04
C LYS A 638 30.08 -20.51 7.42
N GLY A 639 29.33 -21.27 8.21
CA GLY A 639 28.00 -21.73 7.79
C GLY A 639 27.04 -20.56 7.59
N ASN A 640 25.91 -20.80 6.92
CA ASN A 640 24.88 -19.79 6.65
C ASN A 640 23.85 -19.62 7.78
N GLU A 641 24.03 -20.32 8.90
CA GLU A 641 23.21 -20.09 10.10
C GLU A 641 23.51 -18.72 10.70
N ARG A 642 22.47 -18.06 11.21
CA ARG A 642 22.58 -16.72 11.79
C ARG A 642 21.71 -16.62 13.04
N TYR A 643 22.12 -15.74 13.94
CA TYR A 643 21.34 -15.31 15.08
C TYR A 643 21.48 -13.81 15.26
N LYS A 644 20.37 -13.12 15.50
CA LYS A 644 20.35 -11.69 15.79
C LYS A 644 19.38 -11.41 16.93
N ARG A 645 19.83 -10.54 17.83
CA ARG A 645 18.97 -9.89 18.83
C ARG A 645 18.77 -8.43 18.41
N LEU A 646 17.53 -8.00 18.32
CA LEU A 646 17.11 -6.67 17.90
C LEU A 646 16.37 -5.98 19.03
N ARG A 647 16.61 -4.68 19.22
CA ARG A 647 15.90 -3.86 20.21
C ARG A 647 15.26 -2.68 19.50
N PHE A 648 13.94 -2.66 19.46
CA PHE A 648 13.17 -1.57 18.89
C PHE A 648 12.69 -0.63 20.00
N GLU A 649 12.95 0.66 19.81
CA GLU A 649 12.42 1.72 20.67
C GLU A 649 11.21 2.35 19.98
N ILE A 650 10.05 2.28 20.63
CA ILE A 650 8.85 2.96 20.13
C ILE A 650 8.96 4.45 20.53
N PRO A 651 8.77 5.39 19.59
CA PRO A 651 8.76 6.81 19.92
C PRO A 651 7.78 7.15 21.05
N LEU A 652 8.21 7.97 22.02
CA LEU A 652 7.42 8.30 23.23
C LEU A 652 6.06 8.96 22.93
N ASP A 653 5.97 9.62 21.78
CA ASP A 653 4.78 10.28 21.23
C ASP A 653 3.90 9.32 20.42
N THR A 654 4.17 8.02 20.41
CA THR A 654 3.24 7.01 19.89
C THR A 654 2.17 6.69 20.94
N GLY A 655 2.57 6.66 22.22
CA GLY A 655 1.78 6.07 23.30
C GLY A 655 2.07 4.58 23.45
N SER A 656 1.12 3.83 23.98
CA SER A 656 1.19 2.36 23.98
C SER A 656 0.82 1.79 22.61
N ALA A 657 1.16 0.54 22.33
CA ALA A 657 0.83 -0.09 21.05
C ALA A 657 0.57 -1.59 21.22
N VAL A 658 -0.01 -2.22 20.20
CA VAL A 658 -0.06 -3.68 20.07
C VAL A 658 0.70 -4.09 18.82
N VAL A 659 1.69 -4.97 19.00
CA VAL A 659 2.47 -5.56 17.91
C VAL A 659 1.83 -6.89 17.53
N HIS A 660 1.45 -7.02 16.27
CA HIS A 660 0.85 -8.25 15.73
C HIS A 660 1.87 -9.15 15.03
N GLY A 661 3.04 -8.59 14.71
CA GLY A 661 4.10 -9.25 13.97
C GLY A 661 5.15 -8.26 13.50
N PHE A 662 6.03 -8.73 12.63
CA PHE A 662 7.11 -7.95 12.06
C PHE A 662 7.03 -7.93 10.55
N ALA A 663 7.11 -6.74 9.96
CA ALA A 663 7.35 -6.58 8.55
C ALA A 663 8.84 -6.78 8.25
N GLY A 664 9.13 -7.59 7.24
CA GLY A 664 10.47 -7.87 6.75
C GLY A 664 10.72 -7.29 5.36
N TYR A 665 11.94 -6.83 5.16
CA TYR A 665 12.40 -6.20 3.91
C TYR A 665 13.82 -6.67 3.59
N PHE A 666 14.36 -6.24 2.46
CA PHE A 666 15.78 -6.38 2.14
C PHE A 666 16.32 -5.16 1.37
N ASP A 667 17.64 -5.00 1.40
CA ASP A 667 18.41 -4.15 0.50
C ASP A 667 19.66 -4.90 0.04
N ALA A 668 19.93 -4.87 -1.27
CA ALA A 668 21.00 -5.60 -1.92
C ALA A 668 21.94 -4.65 -2.65
N ILE A 669 23.23 -4.74 -2.33
CA ILE A 669 24.29 -4.10 -3.12
C ILE A 669 24.60 -5.04 -4.28
N LEU A 670 24.31 -4.60 -5.49
CA LEU A 670 24.63 -5.36 -6.70
C LEU A 670 26.13 -5.28 -6.99
N TYR A 671 26.65 -4.05 -7.13
CA TYR A 671 28.06 -3.78 -7.36
C TYR A 671 28.37 -2.31 -7.04
N ASN A 672 29.35 -2.07 -6.15
CA ASN A 672 29.72 -0.74 -5.66
C ASN A 672 28.51 0.09 -5.16
N ASP A 673 28.18 1.19 -5.83
CA ASP A 673 27.08 2.09 -5.50
C ASP A 673 25.72 1.67 -6.08
N VAL A 674 25.68 0.61 -6.90
CA VAL A 674 24.43 0.12 -7.48
C VAL A 674 23.78 -0.83 -6.50
N HIS A 675 22.63 -0.43 -5.95
CA HIS A 675 21.80 -1.24 -5.07
C HIS A 675 20.40 -1.44 -5.64
N LEU A 676 19.68 -2.43 -5.12
CA LEU A 676 18.23 -2.54 -5.26
C LEU A 676 17.64 -3.08 -3.95
N GLY A 677 16.44 -2.65 -3.59
CA GLY A 677 15.84 -3.04 -2.32
C GLY A 677 14.43 -2.52 -2.10
N ILE A 678 13.74 -3.14 -1.14
CA ILE A 678 12.40 -2.77 -0.68
C ILE A 678 12.38 -2.21 0.74
N GLU A 679 13.56 -2.01 1.34
CA GLU A 679 13.70 -1.37 2.64
C GLU A 679 13.14 0.08 2.55
N PRO A 680 12.23 0.51 3.46
CA PRO A 680 11.54 1.79 3.33
C PRO A 680 12.42 3.04 3.23
N SER A 681 13.62 3.05 3.80
CA SER A 681 14.54 4.20 3.77
C SER A 681 15.43 4.24 2.51
N THR A 682 15.71 3.08 1.90
CA THR A 682 16.51 2.94 0.66
C THR A 682 15.74 2.32 -0.49
N VAL A 683 14.40 2.43 -0.49
CA VAL A 683 13.55 1.78 -1.48
C VAL A 683 13.94 2.18 -2.91
N THR A 684 14.03 1.20 -3.80
CA THR A 684 14.26 1.46 -5.22
C THR A 684 12.96 1.97 -5.86
N PRO A 685 12.92 3.22 -6.38
CA PRO A 685 11.68 3.79 -6.90
C PRO A 685 11.14 2.99 -8.08
N ASN A 686 9.81 2.81 -8.12
CA ASN A 686 9.09 2.12 -9.21
C ASN A 686 9.45 0.64 -9.40
N MET A 687 10.15 0.01 -8.45
CA MET A 687 10.39 -1.43 -8.42
C MET A 687 9.22 -2.14 -7.73
N PHE A 688 8.75 -3.24 -8.30
CA PHE A 688 7.53 -3.93 -7.82
C PHE A 688 7.66 -5.46 -7.83
N SER A 689 8.86 -5.99 -8.11
CA SER A 689 9.14 -7.43 -8.07
C SER A 689 8.91 -8.06 -6.69
N TRP A 690 8.99 -7.29 -5.61
CA TRP A 690 8.84 -7.79 -4.25
C TRP A 690 7.86 -6.96 -3.43
N PHE A 691 6.92 -7.64 -2.77
CA PHE A 691 6.24 -7.09 -1.60
C PHE A 691 7.00 -7.45 -0.32
N PRO A 692 6.82 -6.69 0.78
CA PRO A 692 7.36 -7.07 2.08
C PRO A 692 6.93 -8.46 2.52
N ILE A 693 7.70 -9.07 3.42
CA ILE A 693 7.31 -10.30 4.12
C ILE A 693 6.72 -9.93 5.50
N PHE A 694 5.85 -10.76 6.06
CA PHE A 694 5.24 -10.58 7.37
C PHE A 694 5.45 -11.83 8.22
N PHE A 695 6.05 -11.63 9.41
CA PHE A 695 6.25 -12.66 10.44
C PHE A 695 5.25 -12.44 11.58
N PRO A 696 4.16 -13.23 11.64
CA PRO A 696 3.14 -13.07 12.67
C PRO A 696 3.63 -13.47 14.05
N LEU A 697 2.98 -12.92 15.08
CA LEU A 697 3.05 -13.43 16.45
C LEU A 697 1.78 -14.23 16.75
N ARG A 698 1.91 -15.35 17.47
CA ARG A 698 0.76 -16.16 17.93
C ARG A 698 -0.22 -15.33 18.77
N GLU A 699 0.33 -14.56 19.70
CA GLU A 699 -0.42 -13.67 20.57
C GLU A 699 0.03 -12.23 20.33
N PRO A 700 -0.92 -11.27 20.18
CA PRO A 700 -0.57 -9.87 20.03
C PRO A 700 0.17 -9.37 21.27
N LEU A 701 1.29 -8.70 21.05
CA LEU A 701 2.15 -8.19 22.11
C LEU A 701 1.72 -6.77 22.47
N TYR A 702 1.16 -6.58 23.66
CA TYR A 702 0.94 -5.25 24.21
C TYR A 702 2.27 -4.61 24.64
N VAL A 703 2.50 -3.39 24.17
CA VAL A 703 3.71 -2.61 24.45
C VAL A 703 3.32 -1.33 25.17
N PRO A 704 3.56 -1.23 26.49
CA PRO A 704 3.30 0.00 27.23
C PRO A 704 4.13 1.16 26.69
N ARG A 705 3.63 2.39 26.84
CA ARG A 705 4.36 3.62 26.48
C ARG A 705 5.78 3.63 27.07
N GLY A 706 6.77 3.90 26.23
CA GLY A 706 8.19 4.01 26.62
C GLY A 706 8.91 2.66 26.81
N SER A 707 8.22 1.54 26.57
CA SER A 707 8.84 0.21 26.60
C SER A 707 9.66 -0.05 25.35
N THR A 708 10.61 -0.98 25.44
CA THR A 708 11.37 -1.47 24.29
C THR A 708 10.95 -2.88 23.92
N ILE A 709 10.87 -3.17 22.62
CA ILE A 709 10.62 -4.50 22.11
C ILE A 709 11.97 -5.19 21.88
N GLU A 710 12.20 -6.33 22.51
CA GLU A 710 13.39 -7.16 22.25
C GLU A 710 12.97 -8.40 21.47
N VAL A 711 13.56 -8.58 20.28
CA VAL A 711 13.25 -9.66 19.34
C VAL A 711 14.50 -10.49 19.11
N HIS A 712 14.33 -11.80 19.11
CA HIS A 712 15.35 -12.75 18.75
C HIS A 712 14.95 -13.44 17.45
N PHE A 713 15.89 -13.49 16.51
CA PHE A 713 15.67 -14.03 15.18
C PHE A 713 16.82 -14.98 14.82
N TRP A 714 16.47 -16.17 14.35
CA TRP A 714 17.42 -17.19 13.93
C TRP A 714 17.17 -17.59 12.49
N ARG A 715 18.25 -17.79 11.75
CA ARG A 715 18.27 -18.56 10.51
C ARG A 715 18.97 -19.87 10.81
N ARG A 716 18.26 -20.98 10.63
CA ARG A 716 18.72 -22.32 10.95
C ARG A 716 18.81 -23.15 9.67
N SER A 717 19.72 -24.11 9.66
CA SER A 717 19.86 -25.04 8.54
C SER A 717 19.98 -26.48 9.03
N GLY A 718 19.40 -27.40 8.27
CA GLY A 718 19.62 -28.84 8.39
C GLY A 718 20.15 -29.40 7.07
N ALA A 719 20.25 -30.73 6.97
CA ALA A 719 20.78 -31.38 5.77
C ALA A 719 19.93 -31.16 4.50
N THR A 720 18.61 -30.98 4.66
CA THR A 720 17.64 -30.93 3.55
C THR A 720 16.77 -29.67 3.55
N LYS A 721 16.91 -28.79 4.55
CA LYS A 721 16.03 -27.64 4.71
C LYS A 721 16.69 -26.48 5.45
N VAL A 722 16.19 -25.28 5.20
CA VAL A 722 16.52 -24.03 5.92
C VAL A 722 15.22 -23.42 6.44
N TRP A 723 15.25 -22.80 7.62
CA TRP A 723 14.08 -22.15 8.20
C TRP A 723 14.46 -20.98 9.11
N TYR A 724 13.46 -20.16 9.44
CA TYR A 724 13.58 -19.12 10.44
C TYR A 724 12.86 -19.50 11.74
N GLU A 725 13.42 -19.08 12.86
CA GLU A 725 12.78 -19.09 14.17
C GLU A 725 12.77 -17.67 14.72
N TRP A 726 11.72 -17.28 15.45
CA TRP A 726 11.66 -15.97 16.08
C TRP A 726 10.91 -15.99 17.40
N CYS A 727 11.29 -15.11 18.31
CA CYS A 727 10.54 -14.83 19.54
C CYS A 727 10.76 -13.40 20.02
N VAL A 728 9.92 -13.00 20.96
CA VAL A 728 10.01 -11.72 21.68
C VAL A 728 10.31 -12.04 23.14
N THR A 729 11.22 -11.29 23.75
CA THR A 729 11.60 -11.44 25.17
C THR A 729 11.15 -10.25 26.03
N SER A 730 10.95 -9.08 25.41
CA SER A 730 10.49 -7.84 26.07
C SER A 730 9.44 -7.13 25.20
N PRO A 731 8.40 -6.52 25.78
CA PRO A 731 8.12 -6.38 27.22
C PRO A 731 7.51 -7.63 27.88
N SER A 732 6.99 -8.59 27.11
CA SER A 732 6.60 -9.90 27.59
C SER A 732 7.18 -10.99 26.67
N THR A 733 7.42 -12.16 27.24
CA THR A 733 8.04 -13.27 26.52
C THR A 733 7.01 -14.03 25.70
N SER A 734 7.30 -14.22 24.40
CA SER A 734 6.54 -15.09 23.51
C SER A 734 7.25 -16.44 23.34
N PRO A 735 6.53 -17.52 22.98
CA PRO A 735 7.17 -18.78 22.63
C PRO A 735 8.05 -18.62 21.39
N ILE A 736 9.03 -19.51 21.22
CA ILE A 736 9.76 -19.61 19.95
C ILE A 736 8.81 -20.09 18.87
N HIS A 737 8.70 -19.30 17.81
CA HIS A 737 7.92 -19.60 16.62
C HIS A 737 8.75 -20.48 15.68
N ASN A 738 8.08 -21.45 15.07
CA ASN A 738 8.61 -22.35 14.04
C ASN A 738 9.84 -23.16 14.49
N SER A 739 9.89 -23.59 15.75
CA SER A 739 10.99 -24.39 16.28
C SER A 739 11.25 -25.63 15.41
N ASN A 740 12.52 -25.83 15.04
CA ASN A 740 12.99 -26.90 14.16
C ASN A 740 12.33 -26.91 12.75
N GLY A 741 11.78 -25.77 12.30
CA GLY A 741 11.11 -25.65 11.01
C GLY A 741 9.94 -26.62 10.91
N ARG A 742 9.13 -26.71 11.97
CA ARG A 742 8.00 -27.66 12.07
C ARG A 742 6.78 -27.24 11.25
N SER A 743 6.64 -25.94 11.01
CA SER A 743 5.48 -25.35 10.34
C SER A 743 5.87 -24.79 8.98
N TYR A 744 7.03 -24.14 8.89
CA TYR A 744 7.54 -23.58 7.65
C TYR A 744 9.03 -23.86 7.47
N TRP A 745 9.43 -24.24 6.27
CA TRP A 745 10.83 -24.40 5.85
C TRP A 745 10.94 -24.23 4.35
N VAL A 746 12.17 -24.03 3.87
CA VAL A 746 12.52 -23.99 2.45
C VAL A 746 13.44 -25.18 2.16
N GLY A 747 13.10 -25.97 1.15
CA GLY A 747 13.88 -27.16 0.76
C GLY A 747 15.18 -26.83 0.05
N LEU A 748 16.27 -27.52 0.41
CA LEU A 748 17.57 -27.44 -0.27
C LEU A 748 17.62 -28.31 -1.52
#